data_AF-A0A963TR44-F1
#
_entry.id   AF-A0A963TR44-F1
#
_cell.length_a   1.000
_cell.length_b   1.000
_cell.length_c   1.000
_cell.angle_alpha   90.00
_cell.angle_beta   90.00
_cell.angle_gamma   90.00
#
_symmetry.space_group_name_H-M   'P 1'
#
loop_
_entity.id
_entity.type
_entity.pdbx_description
1 polymer ?
#
loop_
_entity_poly.entity_id
_entity_poly.type
_entity_poly.pdbx_seq_one_letter_code
_entity_poly.pdbx_strand_id
1 'polypeptide(L)'
;MQPYLSPASFQTPHYVCESAWLDHAPFAFWLIGAAAPRTLVELGAHRGYSYFAFCQAVKAGGLATRCYAIDTWQGDEHAGFYDQDIFQRVWQHNESHYAAFSRLVQSTFDAAVGQFEDGSIDLLHIDGRHYYDDVAHDFETWKPKLSDRAIVLFHDINVREREFGVAKLWSELSGYYPSFAFHHGHGLGVLAYGKNQSPEMSAFFAAVAETATANDVRQVYGRLGAAIKGDFQAGAAQARLKKEFAERDTAARTATERAAVLEERHGTQVAEIEALRAEITDLKVHIEVQADQVRGAEARMAKAERLSKSLYRSTSWRITAPLRDVTDRVRRVVRAVKRAISQVARLVYRRLPLPKAVKWRIADVILTLASPLIRNTPTYRMWRIARRFEKPNAPPPPPWLRGRGRVIEVARDAKDDFSAAVPFGYEIAAPANPPKIAAIVHIFFDAMAPEVRRYLGNIPFPCDVFITTDSEAKRDSILGTFRGWPKGSIEVRVVENRGRDIAPKLVGCHDVHAKYEFVLHLHTKWSDHASALAHWRGHIYENLLGSPEIVASVFDAFARRPDIGVIAGQHFELIPQWINWGGNFKNASRLAARMGFEVNDHSILDFPAGSMFWARTAALKPLTDLNLKLSDFPREERQIDGTLAHAIERLYFHVCERAGLKWIKVGNPALFEDQSTIVPIAASEGLARFVDEKSVSLSAPQGIAPRTRQPRPLARAPASLGNRLQHTALGGDRRIDAATRICVGVVTYNNTAHQLARIVGSADRALQKAGLESRGRVLILDNGRSSDAHTVGSDAVFRLAPQGNVGFGKGHNALMAHAFAEGADIYIAANPDGAFHPEAIAAFCQMMAAHGGRALIEAQQFPVEHPKVYDPFTFETAWVSGACLAIPRSIFEECGGFEDAFFMYCEDVDLSWRARAAGFAVRVCPRALFLHAVTNRAQSPNMYRMMLASGVTLARKWGNAEFEALLEGQMRDIGVPREEVPVTPVPVPWRRVADFGHAFSFSPVRW
;
A
#
# COMPACT_ATOMS: atom_id res chain seq x y z
N MET A 1 14.36 -42.10 -44.58
CA MET A 1 13.70 -41.48 -43.42
C MET A 1 14.78 -40.73 -42.65
N GLN A 2 14.55 -39.48 -42.24
CA GLN A 2 15.57 -38.74 -41.49
C GLN A 2 15.78 -39.40 -40.12
N PRO A 3 17.02 -39.56 -39.64
CA PRO A 3 17.33 -40.37 -38.45
C PRO A 3 16.80 -39.77 -37.14
N TYR A 4 16.31 -38.53 -37.16
CA TYR A 4 15.86 -37.75 -36.00
C TYR A 4 14.36 -37.41 -36.02
N LEU A 5 13.56 -38.02 -36.91
CA LEU A 5 12.14 -37.72 -37.05
C LEU A 5 11.33 -38.99 -37.29
N SER A 6 10.21 -39.14 -36.58
CA SER A 6 9.29 -40.28 -36.74
C SER A 6 7.84 -39.81 -36.60
N PRO A 7 6.83 -40.65 -36.91
CA PRO A 7 5.44 -40.33 -36.60
C PRO A 7 5.20 -39.96 -35.13
N ALA A 8 6.02 -40.48 -34.20
CA ALA A 8 5.94 -40.12 -32.79
C ALA A 8 6.25 -38.63 -32.55
N SER A 9 7.14 -38.02 -33.34
CA SER A 9 7.50 -36.60 -33.24
C SER A 9 6.31 -35.66 -33.43
N PHE A 10 5.23 -36.12 -34.06
CA PHE A 10 4.04 -35.33 -34.35
C PHE A 10 2.87 -35.59 -33.38
N GLN A 11 3.10 -36.39 -32.32
CA GLN A 11 2.06 -36.64 -31.32
C GLN A 11 1.78 -35.40 -30.49
N THR A 12 0.51 -35.21 -30.14
CA THR A 12 0.07 -34.17 -29.21
C THR A 12 0.08 -34.70 -27.78
N PRO A 13 0.68 -33.97 -26.81
CA PRO A 13 0.60 -34.34 -25.40
C PRO A 13 -0.85 -34.37 -24.90
N HIS A 14 -1.24 -35.47 -24.26
CA HIS A 14 -2.56 -35.61 -23.64
C HIS A 14 -2.67 -34.87 -22.31
N TYR A 15 -1.54 -34.73 -21.60
CA TYR A 15 -1.45 -33.95 -20.39
C TYR A 15 -0.78 -32.62 -20.71
N VAL A 16 -1.52 -31.52 -20.58
CA VAL A 16 -1.01 -30.17 -20.84
C VAL A 16 -1.23 -29.31 -19.61
N CYS A 17 -0.14 -28.73 -19.12
CA CYS A 17 -0.15 -27.75 -18.03
C CYS A 17 0.92 -26.69 -18.29
N GLU A 18 0.89 -25.62 -17.51
CA GLU A 18 1.95 -24.62 -17.54
C GLU A 18 3.28 -25.29 -17.16
N SER A 19 4.25 -25.24 -18.09
CA SER A 19 5.56 -25.85 -17.95
C SER A 19 6.57 -25.21 -18.90
N ALA A 20 7.81 -25.06 -18.47
CA ALA A 20 8.94 -24.67 -19.32
C ALA A 20 9.27 -25.74 -20.38
N TRP A 21 8.84 -26.99 -20.14
CA TRP A 21 9.05 -28.13 -21.02
C TRP A 21 8.09 -28.24 -22.22
N LEU A 22 7.09 -27.35 -22.33
CA LEU A 22 6.10 -27.35 -23.43
C LEU A 22 6.77 -27.40 -24.82
N ASP A 23 7.91 -26.72 -24.95
CA ASP A 23 8.65 -26.61 -26.22
C ASP A 23 9.46 -27.87 -26.60
N HIS A 24 9.52 -28.88 -25.72
CA HIS A 24 10.37 -30.07 -25.89
C HIS A 24 9.60 -31.40 -26.01
N ALA A 25 8.28 -31.41 -25.76
CA ALA A 25 7.48 -32.64 -25.80
C ALA A 25 7.55 -33.42 -27.16
N PRO A 26 7.54 -32.76 -28.34
CA PRO A 26 7.73 -33.45 -29.61
C PRO A 26 9.03 -34.26 -29.70
N PHE A 27 10.12 -33.71 -29.14
CA PHE A 27 11.41 -34.40 -29.09
C PHE A 27 11.37 -35.57 -28.09
N ALA A 28 10.72 -35.40 -26.94
CA ALA A 28 10.52 -36.47 -25.97
C ALA A 28 9.83 -37.70 -26.59
N PHE A 29 8.79 -37.49 -27.42
CA PHE A 29 8.10 -38.60 -28.10
C PHE A 29 9.01 -39.39 -29.03
N TRP A 30 9.86 -38.69 -29.81
CA TRP A 30 10.83 -39.34 -30.68
C TRP A 30 11.94 -40.04 -29.88
N LEU A 31 12.49 -39.35 -28.87
CA LEU A 31 13.60 -39.83 -28.05
C LEU A 31 13.27 -41.17 -27.39
N ILE A 32 12.07 -41.31 -26.82
CA ILE A 32 11.67 -42.56 -26.14
C ILE A 32 11.61 -43.73 -27.12
N GLY A 33 11.10 -43.50 -28.34
CA GLY A 33 11.11 -44.53 -29.39
C GLY A 33 12.52 -44.89 -29.86
N ALA A 34 13.40 -43.89 -30.03
CA ALA A 34 14.76 -44.08 -30.49
C ALA A 34 15.67 -44.73 -29.44
N ALA A 35 15.57 -44.31 -28.18
CA ALA A 35 16.38 -44.84 -27.09
C ALA A 35 15.84 -46.19 -26.56
N ALA A 36 14.53 -46.40 -26.65
CA ALA A 36 13.79 -47.57 -26.13
C ALA A 36 14.28 -48.00 -24.74
N PRO A 37 14.23 -47.10 -23.72
CA PRO A 37 14.84 -47.36 -22.41
C PRO A 37 14.11 -48.48 -21.68
N ARG A 38 14.82 -49.37 -20.98
CA ARG A 38 14.21 -50.35 -20.07
C ARG A 38 13.74 -49.68 -18.78
N THR A 39 14.46 -48.68 -18.31
CA THR A 39 14.11 -47.90 -17.11
C THR A 39 14.41 -46.42 -17.35
N LEU A 40 13.40 -45.60 -17.06
CA LEU A 40 13.41 -44.15 -17.16
C LEU A 40 13.21 -43.55 -15.77
N VAL A 41 14.07 -42.60 -15.40
CA VAL A 41 13.96 -41.85 -14.14
C VAL A 41 13.97 -40.35 -14.42
N GLU A 42 13.04 -39.62 -13.81
CA GLU A 42 12.99 -38.15 -13.80
C GLU A 42 13.18 -37.63 -12.37
N LEU A 43 14.13 -36.72 -12.19
CA LEU A 43 14.40 -35.99 -10.95
C LEU A 43 13.81 -34.59 -11.10
N GLY A 44 12.80 -34.26 -10.29
CA GLY A 44 12.13 -32.95 -10.32
C GLY A 44 10.94 -32.92 -11.30
N ALA A 45 9.89 -33.68 -11.01
CA ALA A 45 8.74 -33.79 -11.90
C ALA A 45 7.77 -32.59 -11.81
N HIS A 46 7.78 -31.82 -10.71
CA HIS A 46 6.92 -30.64 -10.49
C HIS A 46 5.43 -30.89 -10.82
N ARG A 47 4.92 -30.34 -11.93
CA ARG A 47 3.52 -30.54 -12.40
C ARG A 47 3.33 -31.77 -13.30
N GLY A 48 4.40 -32.50 -13.60
CA GLY A 48 4.40 -33.79 -14.30
C GLY A 48 4.41 -33.71 -15.83
N TYR A 49 4.59 -32.53 -16.43
CA TYR A 49 4.44 -32.37 -17.88
C TYR A 49 5.44 -33.20 -18.71
N SER A 50 6.74 -33.00 -18.48
CA SER A 50 7.85 -33.76 -19.08
C SER A 50 7.68 -35.26 -18.83
N TYR A 51 7.48 -35.62 -17.57
CA TYR A 51 7.32 -37.00 -17.14
C TYR A 51 6.16 -37.72 -17.86
N PHE A 52 5.00 -37.08 -17.99
CA PHE A 52 3.85 -37.67 -18.67
C PHE A 52 3.98 -37.67 -20.19
N ALA A 53 4.73 -36.73 -20.78
CA ALA A 53 5.10 -36.83 -22.19
C ALA A 53 5.95 -38.08 -22.44
N PHE A 54 6.92 -38.40 -21.57
CA PHE A 54 7.68 -39.64 -21.64
C PHE A 54 6.80 -40.88 -21.45
N CYS A 55 5.93 -40.90 -20.44
CA CYS A 55 5.03 -42.02 -20.18
C CYS A 55 4.05 -42.25 -21.35
N GLN A 56 3.56 -41.19 -21.96
CA GLN A 56 2.72 -41.27 -23.16
C GLN A 56 3.50 -41.89 -24.32
N ALA A 57 4.74 -41.48 -24.54
CA ALA A 57 5.60 -42.05 -25.57
C ALA A 57 5.84 -43.56 -25.36
N VAL A 58 6.13 -43.97 -24.12
CA VAL A 58 6.30 -45.38 -23.71
C VAL A 58 5.06 -46.19 -24.04
N LYS A 59 3.88 -45.68 -23.64
CA LYS A 59 2.60 -46.34 -23.87
C LYS A 59 2.27 -46.44 -25.36
N ALA A 60 2.48 -45.37 -26.12
CA ALA A 60 2.22 -45.32 -27.56
C ALA A 60 3.17 -46.23 -28.36
N GLY A 61 4.42 -46.36 -27.92
CA GLY A 61 5.41 -47.26 -28.51
C GLY A 61 5.28 -48.73 -28.09
N GLY A 62 4.39 -49.05 -27.13
CA GLY A 62 4.24 -50.41 -26.60
C GLY A 62 5.49 -50.94 -25.89
N LEU A 63 6.30 -50.06 -25.30
CA LEU A 63 7.58 -50.41 -24.69
C LEU A 63 7.39 -51.04 -23.31
N ALA A 64 8.21 -52.03 -22.98
CA ALA A 64 8.28 -52.62 -21.63
C ALA A 64 9.11 -51.76 -20.64
N THR A 65 9.02 -50.44 -20.77
CA THR A 65 9.77 -49.46 -19.97
C THR A 65 9.14 -49.29 -18.59
N ARG A 66 9.96 -49.27 -17.54
CA ARG A 66 9.56 -48.84 -16.19
C ARG A 66 9.87 -47.34 -16.01
N CYS A 67 8.90 -46.56 -15.55
CA CYS A 67 9.06 -45.12 -15.36
C CYS A 67 8.99 -44.73 -13.88
N TYR A 68 9.86 -43.83 -13.46
CA TYR A 68 9.89 -43.29 -12.10
C TYR A 68 10.04 -41.77 -12.11
N ALA A 69 9.15 -41.07 -11.40
CA ALA A 69 9.29 -39.64 -11.11
C ALA A 69 9.59 -39.46 -9.63
N ILE A 70 10.68 -38.75 -9.33
CA ILE A 70 11.16 -38.53 -7.98
C ILE A 70 11.09 -37.04 -7.70
N ASP A 71 10.34 -36.66 -6.68
CA ASP A 71 10.17 -35.27 -6.25
C ASP A 71 9.66 -35.23 -4.80
N THR A 72 9.89 -34.13 -4.09
CA THR A 72 9.28 -33.88 -2.78
C THR A 72 7.86 -33.31 -2.91
N TRP A 73 7.56 -32.64 -4.03
CA TRP A 73 6.37 -31.81 -4.24
C TRP A 73 6.16 -30.74 -3.16
N GLN A 74 7.24 -30.22 -2.58
CA GLN A 74 7.21 -29.11 -1.62
C GLN A 74 7.65 -27.76 -2.24
N GLY A 75 8.34 -27.80 -3.39
CA GLY A 75 8.90 -26.63 -4.07
C GLY A 75 10.19 -26.09 -3.43
N ASP A 76 10.83 -25.12 -4.09
CA ASP A 76 12.07 -24.47 -3.62
C ASP A 76 12.17 -23.00 -4.06
N GLU A 77 13.30 -22.34 -3.75
CA GLU A 77 13.53 -20.91 -4.00
C GLU A 77 13.53 -20.53 -5.49
N HIS A 78 13.76 -21.49 -6.40
CA HIS A 78 13.77 -21.27 -7.85
C HIS A 78 12.48 -21.73 -8.53
N ALA A 79 11.88 -22.83 -8.09
CA ALA A 79 10.63 -23.38 -8.63
C ALA A 79 9.35 -22.78 -7.98
N GLY A 80 9.50 -22.07 -6.86
CA GLY A 80 8.40 -21.59 -6.00
C GLY A 80 7.86 -22.68 -5.08
N PHE A 81 7.38 -22.31 -3.88
CA PHE A 81 6.75 -23.26 -2.95
C PHE A 81 5.37 -23.69 -3.48
N TYR A 82 5.10 -24.99 -3.45
CA TYR A 82 3.90 -25.58 -4.06
C TYR A 82 2.68 -25.55 -3.12
N ASP A 83 1.50 -25.30 -3.68
CA ASP A 83 0.23 -25.57 -2.99
C ASP A 83 0.01 -27.09 -2.86
N GLN A 84 -0.61 -27.55 -1.76
CA GLN A 84 -0.80 -28.98 -1.45
C GLN A 84 -1.57 -29.78 -2.54
N ASP A 85 -2.21 -29.11 -3.50
CA ASP A 85 -3.03 -29.70 -4.56
C ASP A 85 -2.23 -30.14 -5.81
N ILE A 86 -0.92 -29.82 -5.91
CA ILE A 86 -0.11 -30.21 -7.09
C ILE A 86 0.14 -31.72 -7.11
N PHE A 87 0.67 -32.30 -6.02
CA PHE A 87 0.93 -33.75 -5.93
C PHE A 87 -0.33 -34.58 -6.22
N GLN A 88 -1.47 -34.18 -5.66
CA GLN A 88 -2.74 -34.90 -5.85
C GLN A 88 -3.14 -34.98 -7.33
N ARG A 89 -2.96 -33.90 -8.10
CA ARG A 89 -3.29 -33.89 -9.54
C ARG A 89 -2.33 -34.76 -10.35
N VAL A 90 -1.03 -34.71 -10.04
CA VAL A 90 -0.02 -35.55 -10.69
C VAL A 90 -0.29 -37.03 -10.38
N TRP A 91 -0.55 -37.35 -9.11
CA TRP A 91 -0.91 -38.69 -8.66
C TRP A 91 -2.16 -39.22 -9.36
N GLN A 92 -3.26 -38.46 -9.37
CA GLN A 92 -4.50 -38.86 -10.04
C GLN A 92 -4.30 -39.14 -11.53
N HIS A 93 -3.54 -38.30 -12.23
CA HIS A 93 -3.27 -38.50 -13.65
C HIS A 93 -2.40 -39.75 -13.87
N ASN A 94 -1.37 -39.95 -13.06
CA ASN A 94 -0.54 -41.15 -13.11
C ASN A 94 -1.37 -42.42 -12.93
N GLU A 95 -2.18 -42.46 -11.87
CA GLU A 95 -3.00 -43.62 -11.54
C GLU A 95 -4.02 -43.93 -12.65
N SER A 96 -4.61 -42.90 -13.25
CA SER A 96 -5.64 -43.07 -14.27
C SER A 96 -5.10 -43.52 -15.63
N HIS A 97 -3.84 -43.20 -15.96
CA HIS A 97 -3.33 -43.37 -17.33
C HIS A 97 -2.11 -44.27 -17.47
N TYR A 98 -1.24 -44.36 -16.44
CA TYR A 98 0.10 -44.94 -16.53
C TYR A 98 0.49 -45.87 -15.36
N ALA A 99 -0.42 -46.15 -14.42
CA ALA A 99 -0.17 -47.00 -13.23
C ALA A 99 0.42 -48.39 -13.51
N ALA A 100 0.23 -48.93 -14.73
CA ALA A 100 0.75 -50.24 -15.10
C ALA A 100 2.29 -50.30 -15.11
N PHE A 101 2.98 -49.20 -15.39
CA PHE A 101 4.44 -49.17 -15.56
C PHE A 101 5.12 -47.93 -14.96
N SER A 102 4.36 -46.95 -14.46
CA SER A 102 4.86 -45.71 -13.87
C SER A 102 4.69 -45.67 -12.34
N ARG A 103 5.68 -45.12 -11.63
CA ARG A 103 5.68 -44.92 -10.17
C ARG A 103 6.10 -43.49 -9.81
N LEU A 104 5.35 -42.86 -8.91
CA LEU A 104 5.71 -41.58 -8.30
C LEU A 104 6.36 -41.83 -6.93
N VAL A 105 7.56 -41.30 -6.71
CA VAL A 105 8.34 -41.49 -5.49
C VAL A 105 8.45 -40.15 -4.77
N GLN A 106 7.68 -39.98 -3.69
CA GLN A 106 7.70 -38.75 -2.89
C GLN A 106 8.91 -38.75 -1.93
N SER A 107 10.05 -38.28 -2.40
CA SER A 107 11.31 -38.31 -1.68
C SER A 107 12.30 -37.27 -2.21
N THR A 108 13.39 -37.03 -1.48
CA THR A 108 14.56 -36.33 -2.03
C THR A 108 15.32 -37.26 -2.98
N PHE A 109 16.11 -36.71 -3.90
CA PHE A 109 16.87 -37.51 -4.87
C PHE A 109 17.89 -38.42 -4.15
N ASP A 110 18.59 -37.89 -3.15
CA ASP A 110 19.55 -38.65 -2.32
C ASP A 110 18.91 -39.84 -1.58
N ALA A 111 17.67 -39.69 -1.11
CA ALA A 111 17.00 -40.77 -0.40
C ALA A 111 16.45 -41.85 -1.35
N ALA A 112 16.17 -41.49 -2.61
CA ALA A 112 15.62 -42.40 -3.60
C ALA A 112 16.68 -43.20 -4.37
N VAL A 113 17.91 -42.69 -4.50
CA VAL A 113 18.96 -43.31 -5.33
C VAL A 113 19.25 -44.78 -4.97
N GLY A 114 19.15 -45.14 -3.69
CA GLY A 114 19.37 -46.50 -3.20
C GLY A 114 18.31 -47.53 -3.64
N GLN A 115 17.21 -47.08 -4.23
CA GLN A 115 16.14 -47.95 -4.76
C GLN A 115 16.46 -48.50 -6.15
N PHE A 116 17.52 -48.01 -6.80
CA PHE A 116 17.92 -48.39 -8.16
C PHE A 116 19.23 -49.18 -8.14
N GLU A 117 19.29 -50.25 -8.93
CA GLU A 117 20.51 -51.04 -9.12
C GLU A 117 21.52 -50.27 -9.98
N ASP A 118 22.82 -50.51 -9.76
CA ASP A 118 23.86 -49.90 -10.58
C ASP A 118 23.74 -50.35 -12.04
N GLY A 119 23.93 -49.42 -12.98
CA GLY A 119 23.78 -49.70 -14.41
C GLY A 119 22.36 -50.02 -14.89
N SER A 120 21.31 -49.74 -14.10
CA SER A 120 19.92 -50.09 -14.42
C SER A 120 19.13 -49.02 -15.18
N ILE A 121 19.56 -47.76 -15.15
CA ILE A 121 18.84 -46.61 -15.73
C ILE A 121 19.34 -46.35 -17.16
N ASP A 122 18.43 -46.41 -18.14
CA ASP A 122 18.74 -46.17 -19.56
C ASP A 122 18.38 -44.75 -20.01
N LEU A 123 17.50 -44.04 -19.29
CA LEU A 123 17.22 -42.62 -19.49
C LEU A 123 17.08 -41.92 -18.14
N LEU A 124 17.91 -40.92 -17.90
CA LEU A 124 17.83 -40.05 -16.73
C LEU A 124 17.52 -38.62 -17.17
N HIS A 125 16.47 -38.02 -16.60
CA HIS A 125 16.16 -36.61 -16.79
C HIS A 125 16.38 -35.86 -15.47
N ILE A 126 17.23 -34.82 -15.50
CA ILE A 126 17.56 -33.99 -14.33
C ILE A 126 16.94 -32.60 -14.55
N ASP A 127 15.91 -32.29 -13.76
CA ASP A 127 15.16 -31.03 -13.75
C ASP A 127 14.87 -30.60 -12.30
N GLY A 128 15.92 -30.67 -11.46
CA GLY A 128 15.90 -30.39 -10.03
C GLY A 128 16.36 -28.97 -9.68
N ARG A 129 17.03 -28.80 -8.54
CA ARG A 129 17.55 -27.49 -8.12
C ARG A 129 18.63 -26.98 -9.07
N HIS A 130 18.54 -25.69 -9.42
CA HIS A 130 19.31 -25.12 -10.53
C HIS A 130 20.65 -24.47 -10.16
N TYR A 131 21.14 -24.59 -8.91
CA TYR A 131 22.49 -24.16 -8.55
C TYR A 131 23.54 -25.13 -9.12
N TYR A 132 24.75 -24.63 -9.40
CA TYR A 132 25.82 -25.45 -9.98
C TYR A 132 26.15 -26.67 -9.11
N ASP A 133 26.34 -26.46 -7.80
CA ASP A 133 26.71 -27.54 -6.88
C ASP A 133 25.59 -28.58 -6.74
N ASP A 134 24.33 -28.17 -6.78
CA ASP A 134 23.16 -29.06 -6.66
C ASP A 134 23.03 -29.98 -7.89
N VAL A 135 23.04 -29.41 -9.11
CA VAL A 135 22.90 -30.20 -10.34
C VAL A 135 24.13 -31.09 -10.60
N ALA A 136 25.32 -30.63 -10.20
CA ALA A 136 26.54 -31.44 -10.26
C ALA A 136 26.49 -32.60 -9.27
N HIS A 137 26.01 -32.36 -8.05
CA HIS A 137 25.80 -33.38 -7.04
C HIS A 137 24.76 -34.42 -7.49
N ASP A 138 23.64 -33.99 -8.06
CA ASP A 138 22.61 -34.88 -8.59
C ASP A 138 23.17 -35.78 -9.70
N PHE A 139 23.91 -35.21 -10.65
CA PHE A 139 24.53 -36.00 -11.71
C PHE A 139 25.53 -37.02 -11.16
N GLU A 140 26.48 -36.61 -10.31
CA GLU A 140 27.50 -37.53 -9.76
C GLU A 140 26.90 -38.60 -8.84
N THR A 141 25.85 -38.28 -8.09
CA THR A 141 25.17 -39.23 -7.21
C THR A 141 24.42 -40.31 -8.00
N TRP A 142 23.79 -39.94 -9.12
CA TRP A 142 23.01 -40.86 -9.95
C TRP A 142 23.81 -41.57 -11.04
N LYS A 143 25.01 -41.08 -11.35
CA LYS A 143 25.93 -41.62 -12.35
C LYS A 143 26.22 -43.12 -12.22
N PRO A 144 26.43 -43.72 -11.03
CA PRO A 144 26.61 -45.17 -10.91
C PRO A 144 25.39 -46.00 -11.36
N LYS A 145 24.20 -45.40 -11.36
CA LYS A 145 22.94 -46.05 -11.75
C LYS A 145 22.72 -46.06 -13.27
N LEU A 146 23.49 -45.26 -14.02
CA LEU A 146 23.39 -45.17 -15.48
C LEU A 146 23.97 -46.40 -16.16
N SER A 147 23.22 -46.97 -17.09
CA SER A 147 23.66 -48.11 -17.90
C SER A 147 24.70 -47.72 -18.96
N ASP A 148 25.30 -48.73 -19.59
CA ASP A 148 26.24 -48.54 -20.69
C ASP A 148 25.61 -48.01 -22.00
N ARG A 149 24.30 -47.85 -22.01
CA ARG A 149 23.50 -47.28 -23.11
C ARG A 149 22.71 -46.02 -22.69
N ALA A 150 23.03 -45.45 -21.53
CA ALA A 150 22.22 -44.40 -20.95
C ALA A 150 22.29 -43.08 -21.73
N ILE A 151 21.14 -42.41 -21.81
CA ILE A 151 20.99 -41.00 -22.19
C ILE A 151 20.67 -40.17 -20.95
N VAL A 152 21.30 -39.00 -20.82
CA VAL A 152 21.03 -38.05 -19.73
C VAL A 152 20.53 -36.74 -20.32
N LEU A 153 19.42 -36.24 -19.78
CA LEU A 153 18.81 -34.99 -20.18
C LEU A 153 19.02 -33.93 -19.09
N PHE A 154 19.45 -32.74 -19.51
CA PHE A 154 19.60 -31.56 -18.65
C PHE A 154 18.70 -30.46 -19.18
N HIS A 155 17.75 -30.00 -18.37
CA HIS A 155 16.91 -28.86 -18.72
C HIS A 155 17.57 -27.52 -18.31
N ASP A 156 17.03 -26.38 -18.73
CA ASP A 156 17.53 -25.03 -18.40
C ASP A 156 18.96 -24.67 -18.84
N ILE A 157 19.53 -25.39 -19.82
CA ILE A 157 20.91 -25.14 -20.31
C ILE A 157 21.10 -23.76 -20.96
N ASN A 158 20.02 -23.02 -21.25
CA ASN A 158 20.05 -21.68 -21.84
C ASN A 158 19.76 -20.55 -20.83
N VAL A 159 19.46 -20.86 -19.56
CA VAL A 159 19.24 -19.85 -18.52
C VAL A 159 20.58 -19.28 -18.01
N ARG A 160 20.66 -17.97 -17.81
CA ARG A 160 21.90 -17.26 -17.39
C ARG A 160 21.70 -16.29 -16.21
N GLU A 161 20.47 -16.15 -15.73
CA GLU A 161 20.10 -15.27 -14.61
C GLU A 161 20.07 -16.03 -13.27
N ARG A 162 19.98 -15.30 -12.15
CA ARG A 162 19.72 -15.86 -10.79
C ARG A 162 20.69 -16.94 -10.31
N GLU A 163 21.97 -16.87 -10.69
CA GLU A 163 23.00 -17.85 -10.31
C GLU A 163 22.72 -19.30 -10.78
N PHE A 164 21.93 -19.48 -11.85
CA PHE A 164 21.68 -20.79 -12.47
C PHE A 164 22.98 -21.43 -12.97
N GLY A 165 23.31 -22.61 -12.45
CA GLY A 165 24.55 -23.33 -12.71
C GLY A 165 24.48 -24.42 -13.78
N VAL A 166 23.28 -24.78 -14.26
CA VAL A 166 23.08 -25.90 -15.19
C VAL A 166 23.82 -25.69 -16.51
N ALA A 167 23.81 -24.46 -17.03
CA ALA A 167 24.54 -24.10 -18.25
C ALA A 167 26.06 -24.28 -18.13
N LYS A 168 26.60 -24.03 -16.94
CA LYS A 168 28.03 -24.21 -16.64
C LYS A 168 28.38 -25.69 -16.60
N LEU A 169 27.62 -26.50 -15.85
CA LEU A 169 27.82 -27.96 -15.81
C LEU A 169 27.65 -28.58 -17.21
N TRP A 170 26.65 -28.14 -17.97
CA TRP A 170 26.45 -28.60 -19.36
C TRP A 170 27.66 -28.31 -20.24
N SER A 171 28.25 -27.12 -20.15
CA SER A 171 29.45 -26.77 -20.91
C SER A 171 30.65 -27.66 -20.55
N GLU A 172 30.75 -28.11 -19.30
CA GLU A 172 31.80 -29.03 -18.86
C GLU A 172 31.54 -30.43 -19.41
N LEU A 173 30.34 -30.99 -19.18
CA LEU A 173 29.99 -32.36 -19.58
C LEU A 173 29.92 -32.57 -21.09
N SER A 174 29.41 -31.60 -21.85
CA SER A 174 29.31 -31.68 -23.31
C SER A 174 30.66 -31.76 -24.02
N GLY A 175 31.75 -31.34 -23.35
CA GLY A 175 33.12 -31.52 -23.84
C GLY A 175 33.66 -32.94 -23.67
N TYR A 176 33.07 -33.74 -22.77
CA TYR A 176 33.52 -35.10 -22.45
C TYR A 176 32.69 -36.21 -23.11
N TYR A 177 31.41 -35.93 -23.39
CA TYR A 177 30.46 -36.91 -23.93
C TYR A 177 29.86 -36.43 -25.25
N PRO A 178 29.53 -37.34 -26.19
CA PRO A 178 28.72 -37.00 -27.34
C PRO A 178 27.41 -36.36 -26.88
N SER A 179 27.09 -35.19 -27.42
CA SER A 179 26.01 -34.36 -26.89
C SER A 179 25.33 -33.52 -27.96
N PHE A 180 24.10 -33.11 -27.68
CA PHE A 180 23.30 -32.23 -28.51
C PHE A 180 22.52 -31.24 -27.64
N ALA A 181 22.36 -29.99 -28.10
CA ALA A 181 21.71 -28.93 -27.36
C ALA A 181 20.63 -28.23 -28.18
N PHE A 182 19.43 -28.15 -27.61
CA PHE A 182 18.37 -27.24 -28.03
C PHE A 182 18.57 -25.87 -27.39
N HIS A 183 18.36 -24.81 -28.18
CA HIS A 183 18.55 -23.41 -27.74
C HIS A 183 17.24 -22.62 -27.69
N HIS A 184 16.12 -23.25 -28.04
CA HIS A 184 14.79 -22.67 -27.90
C HIS A 184 14.22 -22.95 -26.50
N GLY A 185 13.27 -22.15 -26.06
CA GLY A 185 12.76 -22.22 -24.69
C GLY A 185 13.86 -21.93 -23.66
N HIS A 186 13.85 -22.66 -22.56
CA HIS A 186 14.92 -22.61 -21.56
C HIS A 186 16.14 -23.49 -21.91
N GLY A 187 16.06 -24.20 -23.04
CA GLY A 187 17.10 -25.08 -23.55
C GLY A 187 17.05 -26.49 -22.97
N LEU A 188 17.44 -27.47 -23.78
CA LEU A 188 17.52 -28.87 -23.40
C LEU A 188 18.82 -29.48 -23.92
N GLY A 189 19.63 -30.01 -23.00
CA GLY A 189 20.83 -30.78 -23.28
C GLY A 189 20.53 -32.27 -23.33
N VAL A 190 21.05 -32.95 -24.35
CA VAL A 190 20.93 -34.39 -24.57
C VAL A 190 22.33 -34.99 -24.59
N LEU A 191 22.66 -35.82 -23.61
CA LEU A 191 24.01 -36.35 -23.40
C LEU A 191 24.03 -37.88 -23.54
N ALA A 192 24.90 -38.40 -24.40
CA ALA A 192 25.17 -39.83 -24.50
C ALA A 192 26.22 -40.24 -23.45
N TYR A 193 25.76 -40.71 -22.29
CA TYR A 193 26.66 -41.17 -21.23
C TYR A 193 27.29 -42.52 -21.57
N GLY A 194 26.45 -43.47 -22.00
CA GLY A 194 26.86 -44.83 -22.33
C GLY A 194 27.60 -44.93 -23.68
N LYS A 195 28.55 -45.87 -23.79
CA LYS A 195 29.29 -46.13 -25.03
C LYS A 195 28.49 -46.94 -26.07
N ASN A 196 27.43 -47.63 -25.63
CA ASN A 196 26.66 -48.58 -26.42
C ASN A 196 25.22 -48.08 -26.65
N GLN A 197 25.08 -46.95 -27.35
CA GLN A 197 23.77 -46.37 -27.66
C GLN A 197 22.96 -47.25 -28.62
N SER A 198 21.63 -47.10 -28.63
CA SER A 198 20.79 -47.79 -29.64
C SER A 198 21.21 -47.41 -31.06
N PRO A 199 20.91 -48.23 -32.09
CA PRO A 199 21.22 -47.90 -33.47
C PRO A 199 20.67 -46.53 -33.89
N GLU A 200 19.46 -46.20 -33.46
CA GLU A 200 18.77 -44.94 -33.74
C GLU A 200 19.45 -43.75 -33.05
N MET A 201 19.84 -43.89 -31.77
CA MET A 201 20.55 -42.84 -31.05
C MET A 201 21.98 -42.65 -31.55
N SER A 202 22.66 -43.73 -31.92
CA SER A 202 23.98 -43.67 -32.56
C SER A 202 23.92 -42.93 -33.90
N ALA A 203 22.91 -43.23 -34.72
CA ALA A 203 22.64 -42.52 -35.97
C ALA A 203 22.28 -41.05 -35.74
N PHE A 204 21.53 -40.74 -34.67
CA PHE A 204 21.22 -39.36 -34.27
C PHE A 204 22.49 -38.56 -33.96
N PHE A 205 23.33 -39.04 -33.03
CA PHE A 205 24.56 -38.34 -32.64
C PHE A 205 25.55 -38.20 -33.80
N ALA A 206 25.65 -39.22 -34.67
CA ALA A 206 26.44 -39.13 -35.89
C ALA A 206 25.92 -38.04 -36.83
N ALA A 207 24.59 -37.94 -37.00
CA ALA A 207 23.96 -36.94 -37.87
C ALA A 207 24.09 -35.52 -37.30
N VAL A 208 23.89 -35.31 -36.00
CA VAL A 208 23.98 -33.96 -35.39
C VAL A 208 25.42 -33.50 -35.13
N ALA A 209 26.43 -34.32 -35.42
CA ALA A 209 27.81 -33.86 -35.52
C ALA A 209 28.01 -32.90 -36.70
N GLU A 210 27.19 -33.01 -37.75
CA GLU A 210 27.16 -32.07 -38.86
C GLU A 210 26.31 -30.83 -38.50
N THR A 211 26.92 -29.63 -38.59
CA THR A 211 26.28 -28.38 -38.17
C THR A 211 24.95 -28.08 -38.89
N ALA A 212 24.85 -28.43 -40.18
CA ALA A 212 23.63 -28.25 -40.96
C ALA A 212 22.48 -29.10 -40.39
N THR A 213 22.71 -30.40 -40.20
CA THR A 213 21.70 -31.31 -39.64
C THR A 213 21.36 -30.98 -38.19
N ALA A 214 22.34 -30.56 -37.38
CA ALA A 214 22.10 -30.08 -36.02
C ALA A 214 21.12 -28.88 -35.99
N ASN A 215 21.29 -27.95 -36.93
CA ASN A 215 20.39 -26.80 -37.06
C ASN A 215 19.01 -27.20 -37.58
N ASP A 216 18.92 -28.16 -38.51
CA ASP A 216 17.65 -28.68 -39.00
C ASP A 216 16.85 -29.34 -37.86
N VAL A 217 17.50 -30.16 -37.02
CA VAL A 217 16.88 -30.77 -35.83
C VAL A 217 16.33 -29.69 -34.88
N ARG A 218 17.12 -28.64 -34.59
CA ARG A 218 16.68 -27.52 -33.74
C ARG A 218 15.46 -26.81 -34.33
N GLN A 219 15.47 -26.54 -35.64
CA GLN A 219 14.36 -25.84 -36.28
C GLN A 219 13.08 -26.68 -36.30
N VAL A 220 13.18 -27.97 -36.64
CA VAL A 220 12.01 -28.86 -36.70
C VAL A 220 11.37 -28.99 -35.33
N TYR A 221 12.12 -29.37 -34.31
CA TYR A 221 11.58 -29.55 -32.97
C TYR A 221 11.21 -28.24 -32.29
N GLY A 222 11.92 -27.14 -32.58
CA GLY A 222 11.55 -25.80 -32.11
C GLY A 222 10.20 -25.34 -32.68
N ARG A 223 9.91 -25.63 -33.95
CA ARG A 223 8.59 -25.33 -34.56
C ARG A 223 7.47 -26.19 -33.99
N LEU A 224 7.71 -27.50 -33.84
CA LEU A 224 6.72 -28.42 -33.27
C LEU A 224 6.39 -28.06 -31.81
N GLY A 225 7.40 -27.71 -31.02
CA GLY A 225 7.22 -27.24 -29.64
C GLY A 225 6.47 -25.92 -29.55
N ALA A 226 6.84 -24.95 -30.37
CA ALA A 226 6.19 -23.64 -30.40
C ALA A 226 4.69 -23.73 -30.75
N ALA A 227 4.28 -24.68 -31.60
CA ALA A 227 2.88 -24.93 -31.91
C ALA A 227 2.09 -25.37 -30.67
N ILE A 228 2.61 -26.33 -29.90
CA ILE A 228 1.99 -26.82 -28.65
C ILE A 228 1.89 -25.70 -27.62
N LYS A 229 2.95 -24.91 -27.45
CA LYS A 229 2.97 -23.77 -26.52
C LYS A 229 1.96 -22.69 -26.93
N GLY A 230 1.86 -22.38 -28.22
CA GLY A 230 0.90 -21.43 -28.77
C GLY A 230 -0.54 -21.83 -28.50
N ASP A 231 -0.89 -23.11 -28.75
CA ASP A 231 -2.24 -23.63 -28.49
C ASP A 231 -2.61 -23.57 -27.00
N PHE A 232 -1.67 -23.90 -26.11
CA PHE A 232 -1.86 -23.78 -24.66
C PHE A 232 -2.09 -22.33 -24.22
N GLN A 233 -1.27 -21.39 -24.71
CA GLN A 233 -1.38 -19.97 -24.38
C GLN A 233 -2.70 -19.37 -24.91
N ALA A 234 -3.12 -19.73 -26.12
CA ALA A 234 -4.39 -19.30 -26.68
C ALA A 234 -5.59 -19.80 -25.86
N GLY A 235 -5.57 -21.08 -25.45
CA GLY A 235 -6.61 -21.65 -24.59
C GLY A 235 -6.67 -21.00 -23.20
N ALA A 236 -5.51 -20.75 -22.59
CA ALA A 236 -5.42 -20.07 -21.29
C ALA A 236 -5.92 -18.62 -21.35
N ALA A 237 -5.57 -17.89 -22.42
CA ALA A 237 -6.06 -16.53 -22.66
C ALA A 237 -7.59 -16.51 -22.84
N GLN A 238 -8.14 -17.45 -23.61
CA GLN A 238 -9.59 -17.56 -23.82
C GLN A 238 -10.34 -17.90 -22.53
N ALA A 239 -9.80 -18.81 -21.70
CA ALA A 239 -10.38 -19.13 -20.40
C ALA A 239 -10.35 -17.95 -19.42
N ARG A 240 -9.25 -17.19 -19.41
CA ARG A 240 -9.10 -15.97 -18.60
C ARG A 240 -10.10 -14.89 -19.02
N LEU A 241 -10.22 -14.62 -20.32
CA LEU A 241 -11.22 -13.70 -20.87
C LEU A 241 -12.65 -14.10 -20.50
N LYS A 242 -12.97 -15.40 -20.57
CA LYS A 242 -14.30 -15.93 -20.22
C LYS A 242 -14.61 -15.75 -18.73
N LYS A 243 -13.62 -15.94 -17.85
CA LYS A 243 -13.75 -15.73 -16.41
C LYS A 243 -13.90 -14.24 -16.07
N GLU A 244 -13.07 -13.37 -16.64
CA GLU A 244 -13.15 -11.92 -16.46
C GLU A 244 -14.50 -11.36 -16.99
N PHE A 245 -15.02 -11.91 -18.08
CA PHE A 245 -16.33 -11.55 -18.60
C PHE A 245 -17.47 -11.97 -17.66
N ALA A 246 -17.42 -13.19 -17.10
CA ALA A 246 -18.42 -13.66 -16.13
C ALA A 246 -18.40 -12.86 -14.80
N GLU A 247 -17.20 -12.50 -14.34
CA GLU A 247 -17.03 -11.65 -13.15
C GLU A 247 -17.55 -10.23 -13.39
N ARG A 248 -17.26 -9.65 -14.57
CA ARG A 248 -17.80 -8.34 -14.98
C ARG A 248 -19.32 -8.35 -15.11
N ASP A 249 -19.91 -9.39 -15.70
CA ASP A 249 -21.36 -9.50 -15.86
C ASP A 249 -22.07 -9.63 -14.50
N THR A 250 -21.45 -10.36 -13.56
CA THR A 250 -21.95 -10.47 -12.17
C THR A 250 -21.83 -9.14 -11.42
N ALA A 251 -20.71 -8.42 -11.58
CA ALA A 251 -20.50 -7.11 -10.98
C ALA A 251 -21.48 -6.06 -11.53
N ALA A 252 -21.73 -6.07 -12.84
CA ALA A 252 -22.69 -5.18 -13.50
C ALA A 252 -24.11 -5.38 -12.96
N ARG A 253 -24.59 -6.63 -12.87
CA ARG A 253 -25.90 -6.94 -12.29
C ARG A 253 -26.02 -6.47 -10.84
N THR A 254 -24.97 -6.70 -10.05
CA THR A 254 -24.92 -6.26 -8.64
C THR A 254 -24.93 -4.73 -8.52
N ALA A 255 -24.28 -4.02 -9.44
CA ALA A 255 -24.25 -2.57 -9.47
C ALA A 255 -25.63 -1.99 -9.85
N THR A 256 -26.31 -2.57 -10.84
CA THR A 256 -27.67 -2.19 -11.23
C THR A 256 -28.68 -2.39 -10.09
N GLU A 257 -28.61 -3.53 -9.40
CA GLU A 257 -29.47 -3.79 -8.23
C GLU A 257 -29.21 -2.81 -7.08
N ARG A 258 -27.93 -2.45 -6.83
CA ARG A 258 -27.58 -1.44 -5.82
C ARG A 258 -28.05 -0.04 -6.20
N ALA A 259 -27.97 0.33 -7.46
CA ALA A 259 -28.44 1.62 -7.97
C ALA A 259 -29.96 1.78 -7.76
N ALA A 260 -30.75 0.74 -8.06
CA ALA A 260 -32.20 0.75 -7.84
C ALA A 260 -32.56 0.92 -6.35
N VAL A 261 -31.85 0.23 -5.45
CA VAL A 261 -32.05 0.38 -4.00
C VAL A 261 -31.64 1.76 -3.50
N LEU A 262 -30.60 2.36 -4.10
CA LEU A 262 -30.14 3.71 -3.77
C LEU A 262 -31.15 4.77 -4.23
N GLU A 263 -31.75 4.62 -5.42
CA GLU A 263 -32.81 5.51 -5.90
C GLU A 263 -34.05 5.47 -5.00
N GLU A 264 -34.49 4.28 -4.60
CA GLU A 264 -35.63 4.12 -3.68
C GLU A 264 -35.34 4.76 -2.30
N ARG A 265 -34.12 4.55 -1.79
CA ARG A 265 -33.69 5.13 -0.52
C ARG A 265 -33.57 6.66 -0.61
N HIS A 266 -33.06 7.18 -1.72
CA HIS A 266 -32.97 8.61 -1.97
C HIS A 266 -34.36 9.24 -2.03
N GLY A 267 -35.31 8.63 -2.74
CA GLY A 267 -36.71 9.07 -2.75
C GLY A 267 -37.34 9.11 -1.36
N THR A 268 -37.06 8.08 -0.53
CA THR A 268 -37.55 8.05 0.86
C THR A 268 -36.92 9.15 1.72
N GLN A 269 -35.62 9.41 1.57
CA GLN A 269 -34.92 10.46 2.30
C GLN A 269 -35.38 11.87 1.90
N VAL A 270 -35.66 12.09 0.61
CA VAL A 270 -36.21 13.36 0.13
C VAL A 270 -37.59 13.61 0.76
N ALA A 271 -38.47 12.60 0.79
CA ALA A 271 -39.78 12.72 1.44
C ALA A 271 -39.68 12.97 2.96
N GLU A 272 -38.72 12.34 3.64
CA GLU A 272 -38.46 12.57 5.07
C GLU A 272 -37.94 14.00 5.34
N ILE A 273 -37.06 14.52 4.47
CA ILE A 273 -36.57 15.90 4.55
C ILE A 273 -37.71 16.90 4.34
N GLU A 274 -38.62 16.64 3.39
CA GLU A 274 -39.79 17.50 3.17
C GLU A 274 -40.74 17.49 4.37
N ALA A 275 -40.99 16.33 4.98
CA ALA A 275 -41.80 16.21 6.19
C ALA A 275 -41.17 16.96 7.37
N LEU A 276 -39.86 16.83 7.59
CA LEU A 276 -39.14 17.55 8.63
C LEU A 276 -39.14 19.06 8.41
N ARG A 277 -39.07 19.53 7.16
CA ARG A 277 -39.18 20.96 6.83
C ARG A 277 -40.57 21.52 7.18
N ALA A 278 -41.63 20.74 6.95
CA ALA A 278 -42.98 21.10 7.35
C ALA A 278 -43.10 21.18 8.90
N GLU A 279 -42.55 20.19 9.61
CA GLU A 279 -42.55 20.17 11.08
C GLU A 279 -41.75 21.32 11.69
N ILE A 280 -40.58 21.66 11.13
CA ILE A 280 -39.79 22.84 11.55
C ILE A 280 -40.59 24.13 11.35
N THR A 281 -41.38 24.22 10.28
CA THR A 281 -42.20 25.40 10.01
C THR A 281 -43.32 25.52 11.04
N ASP A 282 -43.99 24.42 11.38
CA ASP A 282 -45.05 24.40 12.40
C ASP A 282 -44.50 24.68 13.82
N LEU A 283 -43.33 24.14 14.14
CA LEU A 283 -42.62 24.41 15.40
C LEU A 283 -42.20 25.88 15.52
N LYS A 284 -41.79 26.54 14.43
CA LYS A 284 -41.48 27.97 14.43
C LYS A 284 -42.70 28.82 14.79
N VAL A 285 -43.86 28.49 14.22
CA VAL A 285 -45.14 29.15 14.57
C VAL A 285 -45.49 28.93 16.04
N HIS A 286 -45.33 27.70 16.54
CA HIS A 286 -45.57 27.38 17.95
C HIS A 286 -44.61 28.12 18.90
N ILE A 287 -43.34 28.26 18.54
CA ILE A 287 -42.35 29.02 19.31
C ILE A 287 -42.74 30.50 19.37
N GLU A 288 -43.20 31.10 18.27
CA GLU A 288 -43.69 32.49 18.26
C GLU A 288 -44.89 32.68 19.18
N VAL A 289 -45.87 31.77 19.13
CA VAL A 289 -47.04 31.79 20.03
C VAL A 289 -46.63 31.61 21.48
N GLN A 290 -45.71 30.70 21.79
CA GLN A 290 -45.20 30.51 23.14
C GLN A 290 -44.40 31.71 23.63
N ALA A 291 -43.58 32.33 22.78
CA ALA A 291 -42.85 33.55 23.13
C ALA A 291 -43.81 34.69 23.50
N ASP A 292 -44.95 34.79 22.82
CA ASP A 292 -45.98 35.78 23.15
C ASP A 292 -46.71 35.46 24.46
N GLN A 293 -46.98 34.18 24.71
CA GLN A 293 -47.52 33.73 26.00
C GLN A 293 -46.56 33.97 27.16
N VAL A 294 -45.25 33.78 26.95
CA VAL A 294 -44.20 34.08 27.94
C VAL A 294 -44.16 35.57 28.23
N ARG A 295 -44.16 36.44 27.21
CA ARG A 295 -44.26 37.91 27.41
C ARG A 295 -45.51 38.30 28.20
N GLY A 296 -46.66 37.70 27.87
CA GLY A 296 -47.91 37.91 28.61
C GLY A 296 -47.90 37.32 30.02
N ALA A 297 -47.13 36.26 30.27
CA ALA A 297 -46.94 35.66 31.60
C ALA A 297 -45.99 36.49 32.45
N GLU A 298 -44.90 37.02 31.90
CA GLU A 298 -43.96 37.93 32.57
C GLU A 298 -44.65 39.22 33.03
N ALA A 299 -45.51 39.81 32.17
CA ALA A 299 -46.32 40.96 32.55
C ALA A 299 -47.30 40.64 33.70
N ARG A 300 -47.88 39.44 33.71
CA ARG A 300 -48.74 38.95 34.80
C ARG A 300 -47.93 38.64 36.07
N MET A 301 -46.71 38.13 35.93
CA MET A 301 -45.81 37.81 37.04
C MET A 301 -45.32 39.09 37.73
N ALA A 302 -45.00 40.14 36.97
CA ALA A 302 -44.67 41.46 37.50
C ALA A 302 -45.85 42.15 38.22
N LYS A 303 -47.09 41.82 37.83
CA LYS A 303 -48.31 42.25 38.54
C LYS A 303 -48.59 41.37 39.77
N ALA A 304 -48.35 40.07 39.66
CA ALA A 304 -48.51 39.10 40.74
C ALA A 304 -47.46 39.27 41.84
N GLU A 305 -46.22 39.66 41.54
CA GLU A 305 -45.20 39.98 42.55
C GLU A 305 -45.58 41.22 43.38
N ARG A 306 -46.21 42.22 42.73
CA ARG A 306 -46.75 43.40 43.43
C ARG A 306 -47.92 43.03 44.35
N LEU A 307 -48.81 42.14 43.89
CA LEU A 307 -49.92 41.62 44.71
C LEU A 307 -49.46 40.65 45.80
N SER A 308 -48.44 39.85 45.52
CA SER A 308 -47.89 38.84 46.42
C SER A 308 -47.15 39.52 47.57
N LYS A 309 -46.40 40.61 47.31
CA LYS A 309 -45.82 41.47 48.35
C LYS A 309 -46.88 42.14 49.25
N SER A 310 -48.11 42.38 48.79
CA SER A 310 -49.20 42.89 49.64
C SER A 310 -50.00 41.78 50.35
N LEU A 311 -50.08 40.58 49.76
CA LEU A 311 -50.74 39.39 50.33
C LEU A 311 -49.88 38.65 51.37
N TYR A 312 -48.55 38.71 51.30
CA TYR A 312 -47.65 38.13 52.31
C TYR A 312 -47.74 38.80 53.69
N ARG A 313 -48.55 39.86 53.83
CA ARG A 313 -48.85 40.52 55.10
C ARG A 313 -50.30 40.34 55.56
N SER A 314 -51.13 39.54 54.86
CA SER A 314 -52.55 39.38 55.23
C SER A 314 -52.86 38.00 55.84
N THR A 315 -53.74 38.02 56.84
CA THR A 315 -54.11 36.90 57.71
C THR A 315 -54.93 35.79 57.02
N SER A 316 -55.37 36.02 55.77
CA SER A 316 -56.26 35.11 55.04
C SER A 316 -55.54 33.92 54.37
N TRP A 317 -54.21 33.99 54.16
CA TRP A 317 -53.44 32.95 53.43
C TRP A 317 -53.22 31.65 54.22
N ARG A 318 -53.49 31.64 55.53
CA ARG A 318 -53.33 30.45 56.38
C ARG A 318 -54.56 29.53 56.41
N ILE A 319 -55.71 29.96 55.89
CA ILE A 319 -56.99 29.27 56.12
C ILE A 319 -57.41 28.33 54.97
N THR A 320 -56.84 28.45 53.76
CA THR A 320 -57.29 27.68 52.58
C THR A 320 -56.39 26.50 52.18
N ALA A 321 -55.46 26.10 53.06
CA ALA A 321 -54.58 24.94 52.88
C ALA A 321 -55.28 23.59 52.61
N PRO A 322 -56.49 23.25 53.14
CA PRO A 322 -57.06 21.90 52.98
C PRO A 322 -57.66 21.60 51.60
N LEU A 323 -57.95 22.60 50.77
CA LEU A 323 -58.58 22.40 49.45
C LEU A 323 -57.58 22.11 48.32
N ARG A 324 -56.28 22.06 48.62
CA ARG A 324 -55.21 21.76 47.64
C ARG A 324 -54.75 20.30 47.65
N ASP A 325 -55.37 19.43 48.45
CA ASP A 325 -55.01 17.99 48.55
C ASP A 325 -55.81 17.08 47.59
N VAL A 326 -56.76 17.62 46.82
CA VAL A 326 -57.65 16.81 45.96
C VAL A 326 -57.18 16.75 44.49
N THR A 327 -56.38 17.69 44.01
CA THR A 327 -55.84 17.68 42.64
C THR A 327 -54.59 16.81 42.46
N ASP A 328 -53.92 16.40 43.55
CA ASP A 328 -52.70 15.56 43.53
C ASP A 328 -52.96 14.05 43.67
N ARG A 329 -54.22 13.61 43.79
CA ARG A 329 -54.57 12.18 43.81
C ARG A 329 -54.90 11.59 42.43
N VAL A 330 -55.32 12.40 41.46
CA VAL A 330 -55.72 11.90 40.13
C VAL A 330 -54.52 11.67 39.19
N ARG A 331 -53.41 12.42 39.34
CA ARG A 331 -52.19 12.27 38.50
C ARG A 331 -51.23 11.15 38.92
N ARG A 332 -51.53 10.41 40.01
CA ARG A 332 -50.73 9.27 40.51
C ARG A 332 -51.22 7.90 40.03
N VAL A 333 -52.50 7.73 39.74
CA VAL A 333 -53.07 6.44 39.30
C VAL A 333 -52.69 6.11 37.84
N VAL A 334 -52.65 7.11 36.95
CA VAL A 334 -52.35 6.91 35.51
C VAL A 334 -50.86 6.57 35.25
N ARG A 335 -49.94 6.92 36.17
CA ARG A 335 -48.50 6.62 36.04
C ARG A 335 -48.09 5.26 36.66
N ALA A 336 -48.93 4.65 37.50
CA ALA A 336 -48.67 3.35 38.12
C ALA A 336 -48.93 2.17 37.16
N VAL A 337 -49.97 2.28 36.31
CA VAL A 337 -50.37 1.21 35.39
C VAL A 337 -49.35 1.01 34.24
N LYS A 338 -48.71 2.07 33.76
CA LYS A 338 -47.70 1.98 32.67
C LYS A 338 -46.34 1.41 33.11
N ARG A 339 -46.00 1.42 34.41
CA ARG A 339 -44.73 0.85 34.90
C ARG A 339 -44.81 -0.65 35.22
N ALA A 340 -45.98 -1.14 35.64
CA ALA A 340 -46.19 -2.54 36.02
C ALA A 340 -46.00 -3.53 34.85
N ILE A 341 -46.41 -3.17 33.63
CA ILE A 341 -46.36 -4.07 32.46
C ILE A 341 -44.91 -4.32 31.99
N SER A 342 -44.01 -3.32 32.12
CA SER A 342 -42.61 -3.45 31.67
C SER A 342 -41.70 -4.22 32.63
N GLN A 343 -42.05 -4.26 33.92
CA GLN A 343 -41.23 -4.89 34.95
C GLN A 343 -41.49 -6.40 35.07
N VAL A 344 -42.72 -6.87 34.84
CA VAL A 344 -43.08 -8.29 34.89
C VAL A 344 -42.38 -9.09 33.77
N ALA A 345 -42.30 -8.55 32.55
CA ALA A 345 -41.65 -9.23 31.42
C ALA A 345 -40.12 -9.43 31.59
N ARG A 346 -39.42 -8.48 32.24
CA ARG A 346 -37.97 -8.60 32.51
C ARG A 346 -37.64 -9.51 33.69
N LEU A 347 -38.55 -9.63 34.65
CA LEU A 347 -38.36 -10.46 35.84
C LEU A 347 -38.46 -11.96 35.51
N VAL A 348 -39.38 -12.34 34.61
CA VAL A 348 -39.59 -13.74 34.18
C VAL A 348 -38.38 -14.27 33.36
N TYR A 349 -37.84 -13.46 32.45
CA TYR A 349 -36.67 -13.85 31.62
C TYR A 349 -35.39 -14.08 32.44
N ARG A 350 -35.17 -13.30 33.51
CA ARG A 350 -33.98 -13.41 34.37
C ARG A 350 -34.03 -14.57 35.36
N ARG A 351 -35.22 -15.03 35.79
CA ARG A 351 -35.37 -16.06 36.84
C ARG A 351 -35.57 -17.51 36.38
N LEU A 352 -35.69 -17.78 35.08
CA LEU A 352 -35.75 -19.17 34.55
C LEU A 352 -34.38 -19.89 34.67
N PRO A 353 -34.28 -21.10 35.25
CA PRO A 353 -33.00 -21.79 35.47
C PRO A 353 -32.61 -22.64 34.25
N LEU A 354 -32.36 -22.00 33.11
CA LEU A 354 -31.99 -22.66 31.85
C LEU A 354 -30.60 -22.21 31.37
N PRO A 355 -29.80 -23.09 30.71
CA PRO A 355 -28.50 -22.74 30.14
C PRO A 355 -28.61 -21.59 29.13
N LYS A 356 -27.58 -20.72 29.05
CA LYS A 356 -27.55 -19.53 28.18
C LYS A 356 -27.91 -19.84 26.72
N ALA A 357 -27.46 -20.99 26.21
CA ALA A 357 -27.75 -21.45 24.85
C ALA A 357 -29.24 -21.78 24.61
N VAL A 358 -29.94 -22.29 25.63
CA VAL A 358 -31.37 -22.66 25.55
C VAL A 358 -32.25 -21.41 25.67
N LYS A 359 -31.90 -20.45 26.55
CA LYS A 359 -32.57 -19.14 26.62
C LYS A 359 -32.45 -18.37 25.31
N TRP A 360 -31.31 -18.48 24.63
CA TRP A 360 -31.10 -17.91 23.30
C TRP A 360 -32.00 -18.57 22.25
N ARG A 361 -32.11 -19.90 22.24
CA ARG A 361 -33.01 -20.61 21.31
C ARG A 361 -34.49 -20.28 21.51
N ILE A 362 -34.94 -20.12 22.76
CA ILE A 362 -36.32 -19.70 23.06
C ILE A 362 -36.58 -18.26 22.58
N ALA A 363 -35.62 -17.35 22.78
CA ALA A 363 -35.72 -15.99 22.23
C ALA A 363 -35.69 -15.97 20.70
N ASP A 364 -34.89 -16.84 20.08
CA ASP A 364 -34.81 -16.99 18.62
C ASP A 364 -36.16 -17.42 18.03
N VAL A 365 -36.80 -18.41 18.63
CA VAL A 365 -38.12 -18.92 18.20
C VAL A 365 -39.21 -17.87 18.43
N ILE A 366 -39.23 -17.20 19.58
CA ILE A 366 -40.23 -16.14 19.89
C ILE A 366 -40.07 -14.95 18.95
N LEU A 367 -38.85 -14.49 18.69
CA LEU A 367 -38.59 -13.34 17.80
C LEU A 367 -38.82 -13.71 16.33
N THR A 368 -38.57 -14.96 15.94
CA THR A 368 -38.86 -15.46 14.58
C THR A 368 -40.37 -15.61 14.36
N LEU A 369 -41.13 -16.13 15.34
CA LEU A 369 -42.58 -16.29 15.24
C LEU A 369 -43.35 -14.96 15.36
N ALA A 370 -42.85 -14.01 16.16
CA ALA A 370 -43.44 -12.68 16.32
C ALA A 370 -42.99 -11.68 15.24
N SER A 371 -42.18 -12.11 14.25
CA SER A 371 -41.63 -11.24 13.20
C SER A 371 -42.66 -10.35 12.49
N PRO A 372 -43.93 -10.74 12.28
CA PRO A 372 -44.90 -9.85 11.64
C PRO A 372 -45.27 -8.63 12.49
N LEU A 373 -45.24 -8.76 13.82
CA LEU A 373 -45.73 -7.76 14.77
C LEU A 373 -44.63 -6.85 15.33
N ILE A 374 -43.38 -7.33 15.43
CA ILE A 374 -42.27 -6.60 16.07
C ILE A 374 -41.12 -6.26 15.11
N ARG A 375 -41.29 -6.45 13.79
CA ARG A 375 -40.26 -6.18 12.75
C ARG A 375 -39.66 -4.76 12.77
N ASN A 376 -40.40 -3.78 13.29
CA ASN A 376 -39.98 -2.38 13.35
C ASN A 376 -39.42 -1.96 14.71
N THR A 377 -39.31 -2.88 15.67
CA THR A 377 -38.70 -2.56 16.97
C THR A 377 -37.16 -2.58 16.87
N PRO A 378 -36.45 -1.69 17.58
CA PRO A 378 -34.98 -1.68 17.61
C PRO A 378 -34.39 -3.02 18.04
N THR A 379 -35.05 -3.70 18.98
CA THR A 379 -34.65 -5.01 19.52
C THR A 379 -34.64 -6.11 18.46
N TYR A 380 -35.67 -6.20 17.62
CA TYR A 380 -35.72 -7.17 16.51
C TYR A 380 -34.70 -6.81 15.40
N ARG A 381 -34.50 -5.51 15.11
CA ARG A 381 -33.48 -5.06 14.16
C ARG A 381 -32.07 -5.41 14.62
N MET A 382 -31.73 -5.22 15.90
CA MET A 382 -30.43 -5.62 16.46
C MET A 382 -30.21 -7.14 16.44
N TRP A 383 -31.22 -7.94 16.82
CA TRP A 383 -31.13 -9.40 16.78
C TRP A 383 -30.95 -9.94 15.34
N ARG A 384 -31.66 -9.37 14.35
CA ARG A 384 -31.51 -9.72 12.93
C ARG A 384 -30.14 -9.35 12.35
N ILE A 385 -29.58 -8.22 12.78
CA ILE A 385 -28.23 -7.77 12.40
C ILE A 385 -27.18 -8.68 13.03
N ALA A 386 -27.32 -9.03 14.31
CA ALA A 386 -26.42 -9.97 15.00
C ALA A 386 -26.35 -11.33 14.29
N ARG A 387 -27.48 -11.86 13.79
CA ARG A 387 -27.51 -13.11 12.98
C ARG A 387 -26.78 -13.03 11.64
N ARG A 388 -26.56 -11.84 11.07
CA ARG A 388 -25.82 -11.68 9.79
C ARG A 388 -24.30 -11.63 9.98
N PHE A 389 -23.81 -11.40 11.19
CA PHE A 389 -22.38 -11.22 11.48
C PHE A 389 -21.72 -12.41 12.20
N GLU A 390 -22.44 -13.51 12.41
CA GLU A 390 -21.88 -14.75 12.94
C GLU A 390 -22.02 -15.91 11.94
N LYS A 391 -21.08 -16.00 11.00
CA LYS A 391 -20.62 -17.29 10.47
C LYS A 391 -19.17 -17.48 10.91
N PRO A 392 -18.86 -18.49 11.74
CA PRO A 392 -17.49 -18.81 12.11
C PRO A 392 -16.90 -19.69 11.00
N ASN A 393 -15.95 -19.16 10.25
CA ASN A 393 -14.92 -19.93 9.53
C ASN A 393 -13.75 -18.99 9.26
N ALA A 394 -13.03 -18.63 10.32
CA ALA A 394 -11.64 -18.23 10.16
C ALA A 394 -10.84 -19.51 9.90
N PRO A 395 -9.91 -19.54 8.92
CA PRO A 395 -8.99 -20.65 8.79
C PRO A 395 -8.20 -20.79 10.11
N PRO A 396 -7.82 -22.02 10.51
CA PRO A 396 -7.01 -22.18 11.71
C PRO A 396 -5.67 -21.45 11.51
N PRO A 397 -5.06 -20.94 12.59
CA PRO A 397 -3.77 -20.27 12.48
C PRO A 397 -2.75 -21.22 11.83
N PRO A 398 -1.82 -20.66 11.05
CA PRO A 398 -0.86 -21.44 10.29
C PRO A 398 -0.03 -22.35 11.21
N PRO A 399 0.47 -23.49 10.71
CA PRO A 399 1.05 -24.56 11.53
C PRO A 399 2.18 -24.14 12.48
N TRP A 400 2.92 -23.07 12.19
CA TRP A 400 3.99 -22.55 13.06
C TRP A 400 3.50 -21.85 14.34
N LEU A 401 2.20 -21.57 14.48
CA LEU A 401 1.57 -21.15 15.74
C LEU A 401 1.20 -22.34 16.64
N ARG A 402 1.26 -23.59 16.13
CA ARG A 402 0.95 -24.81 16.89
C ARG A 402 2.20 -25.41 17.51
N GLY A 403 2.97 -24.60 18.25
CA GLY A 403 4.20 -25.11 18.87
C GLY A 403 4.98 -24.19 19.80
N ARG A 404 4.59 -22.93 20.00
CA ARG A 404 5.24 -22.06 21.00
C ARG A 404 4.46 -22.09 22.31
N GLY A 405 5.17 -22.22 23.43
CA GLY A 405 4.59 -22.09 24.77
C GLY A 405 3.71 -20.84 24.87
N ARG A 406 2.71 -20.90 25.76
CA ARG A 406 1.71 -19.84 26.00
C ARG A 406 2.40 -18.47 26.08
N VAL A 407 2.17 -17.58 25.11
CA VAL A 407 2.69 -16.20 25.16
C VAL A 407 2.14 -15.55 26.43
N ILE A 408 3.04 -15.10 27.32
CA ILE A 408 2.66 -14.46 28.57
C ILE A 408 2.08 -13.10 28.22
N GLU A 409 0.87 -12.86 28.71
CA GLU A 409 0.21 -11.58 28.53
C GLU A 409 0.77 -10.57 29.53
N VAL A 410 1.37 -9.51 28.99
CA VAL A 410 2.03 -8.43 29.74
C VAL A 410 1.53 -7.06 29.32
N ALA A 411 0.72 -6.95 28.25
CA ALA A 411 0.20 -5.64 27.83
C ALA A 411 -0.75 -5.07 28.88
N ARG A 412 -0.80 -3.74 28.97
CA ARG A 412 -1.84 -3.03 29.72
C ARG A 412 -3.22 -3.27 29.11
N ASP A 413 -4.26 -3.22 29.94
CA ASP A 413 -5.64 -3.24 29.47
C ASP A 413 -5.96 -1.90 28.79
N ALA A 414 -6.76 -1.93 27.71
CA ALA A 414 -7.10 -0.74 26.94
C ALA A 414 -7.79 0.34 27.79
N LYS A 415 -8.54 -0.06 28.83
CA LYS A 415 -9.21 0.86 29.76
C LYS A 415 -8.24 1.64 30.67
N ASP A 416 -7.02 1.13 30.83
CA ASP A 416 -5.96 1.69 31.68
C ASP A 416 -4.87 2.37 30.82
N ASP A 417 -5.07 2.42 29.50
CA ASP A 417 -4.11 2.91 28.51
C ASP A 417 -4.25 4.42 28.26
N PHE A 418 -4.12 5.23 29.33
CA PHE A 418 -4.39 6.66 29.27
C PHE A 418 -3.37 7.47 28.45
N SER A 419 -3.85 8.49 27.75
CA SER A 419 -3.07 9.51 27.04
C SER A 419 -3.64 10.91 27.26
N ALA A 420 -2.79 11.94 27.22
CA ALA A 420 -3.23 13.33 27.25
C ALA A 420 -3.72 13.76 25.87
N ALA A 421 -4.88 14.40 25.80
CA ALA A 421 -5.43 14.89 24.55
C ALA A 421 -4.53 16.01 23.97
N VAL A 422 -4.20 15.92 22.70
CA VAL A 422 -3.49 16.98 21.96
C VAL A 422 -4.29 17.42 20.71
N PRO A 423 -4.27 18.72 20.35
CA PRO A 423 -3.64 19.83 21.08
C PRO A 423 -4.34 20.14 22.41
N PHE A 424 -3.64 20.81 23.33
CA PHE A 424 -4.23 21.28 24.59
C PHE A 424 -5.32 22.32 24.34
N GLY A 425 -6.33 22.35 25.22
CA GLY A 425 -7.52 23.20 25.10
C GLY A 425 -7.36 24.63 25.60
N TYR A 426 -6.13 25.09 25.80
CA TYR A 426 -5.80 26.45 26.26
C TYR A 426 -4.68 27.05 25.41
N GLU A 427 -4.57 28.38 25.45
CA GLU A 427 -3.53 29.11 24.74
C GLU A 427 -2.16 28.86 25.37
N ILE A 428 -1.21 28.38 24.56
CA ILE A 428 0.17 28.13 24.97
C ILE A 428 1.01 29.32 24.56
N ALA A 429 1.55 30.04 25.54
CA ALA A 429 2.48 31.14 25.27
C ALA A 429 3.79 30.61 24.66
N ALA A 430 4.37 31.38 23.73
CA ALA A 430 5.69 31.06 23.20
C ALA A 430 6.73 31.06 24.34
N PRO A 431 7.63 30.06 24.38
CA PRO A 431 8.65 29.99 25.42
C PRO A 431 9.62 31.17 25.27
N ALA A 432 10.04 31.76 26.40
CA ALA A 432 10.96 32.89 26.41
C ALA A 432 12.31 32.58 25.74
N ASN A 433 12.77 31.33 25.87
CA ASN A 433 13.92 30.80 25.15
C ASN A 433 13.48 29.58 24.33
N PRO A 434 13.75 29.54 23.02
CA PRO A 434 13.40 28.39 22.21
C PRO A 434 14.21 27.15 22.65
N PRO A 435 13.58 25.96 22.74
CA PRO A 435 14.26 24.72 23.08
C PRO A 435 15.30 24.34 22.02
N LYS A 436 16.42 23.74 22.44
CA LYS A 436 17.41 23.16 21.51
C LYS A 436 16.96 21.78 21.06
N ILE A 437 16.46 21.69 19.83
CA ILE A 437 15.83 20.49 19.27
C ILE A 437 16.65 19.91 18.13
N ALA A 438 16.84 18.58 18.16
CA ALA A 438 17.25 17.79 17.00
C ALA A 438 16.16 16.79 16.58
N ALA A 439 15.80 16.76 15.30
CA ALA A 439 15.00 15.70 14.72
C ALA A 439 15.91 14.62 14.13
N ILE A 440 15.97 13.45 14.77
CA ILE A 440 16.74 12.29 14.32
C ILE A 440 15.81 11.34 13.57
N VAL A 441 15.97 11.26 12.25
CA VAL A 441 15.07 10.51 11.37
C VAL A 441 15.82 9.43 10.60
N HIS A 442 15.34 8.19 10.65
CA HIS A 442 15.83 7.15 9.74
C HIS A 442 14.94 7.06 8.49
N ILE A 443 15.47 7.47 7.34
CA ILE A 443 14.80 7.40 6.03
C ILE A 443 15.43 6.27 5.22
N PHE A 444 14.83 5.09 5.35
CA PHE A 444 15.18 3.92 4.54
C PHE A 444 14.53 3.99 3.15
N PHE A 445 13.31 4.54 3.07
CA PHE A 445 12.56 4.76 1.83
C PHE A 445 12.56 6.27 1.51
N ASP A 446 13.45 6.69 0.62
CA ASP A 446 13.65 8.09 0.21
C ASP A 446 12.39 8.71 -0.42
N ALA A 447 11.54 7.91 -1.06
CA ALA A 447 10.24 8.34 -1.55
C ALA A 447 9.34 8.97 -0.45
N MET A 448 9.55 8.63 0.82
CA MET A 448 8.78 9.19 1.94
C MET A 448 9.36 10.50 2.50
N ALA A 449 10.54 10.94 2.03
CA ALA A 449 11.19 12.15 2.52
C ALA A 449 10.30 13.42 2.43
N PRO A 450 9.50 13.64 1.36
CA PRO A 450 8.62 14.80 1.27
C PRO A 450 7.56 14.84 2.38
N GLU A 451 7.00 13.68 2.72
CA GLU A 451 6.04 13.57 3.81
C GLU A 451 6.69 13.85 5.18
N VAL A 452 7.89 13.31 5.42
CA VAL A 452 8.66 13.59 6.64
C VAL A 452 8.94 15.09 6.76
N ARG A 453 9.44 15.72 5.69
CA ARG A 453 9.72 17.17 5.66
C ARG A 453 8.47 17.98 6.02
N ARG A 454 7.31 17.59 5.50
CA ARG A 454 6.02 18.25 5.80
C ARG A 454 5.70 18.18 7.29
N TYR A 455 5.78 17.01 7.91
CA TYR A 455 5.51 16.86 9.34
C TYR A 455 6.52 17.58 10.23
N LEU A 456 7.82 17.54 9.90
CA LEU A 456 8.83 18.33 10.59
C LEU A 456 8.55 19.84 10.46
N GLY A 457 7.95 20.25 9.34
CA GLY A 457 7.46 21.61 9.11
C GLY A 457 6.47 22.11 10.16
N ASN A 458 5.79 21.21 10.88
CA ASN A 458 4.88 21.59 11.97
C ASN A 458 5.61 21.95 13.28
N ILE A 459 6.93 21.73 13.42
CA ILE A 459 7.67 22.10 14.63
C ILE A 459 7.78 23.64 14.71
N PRO A 460 7.17 24.34 15.68
CA PRO A 460 7.12 25.81 15.69
C PRO A 460 8.43 26.48 16.15
N PHE A 461 9.47 25.69 16.42
CA PHE A 461 10.76 26.13 16.95
C PHE A 461 11.90 25.84 15.96
N PRO A 462 13.06 26.50 16.11
CA PRO A 462 14.28 26.08 15.42
C PRO A 462 14.59 24.60 15.69
N CYS A 463 14.93 23.87 14.63
CA CYS A 463 15.14 22.43 14.65
C CYS A 463 16.19 22.03 13.62
N ASP A 464 17.30 21.48 14.11
CA ASP A 464 18.30 20.81 13.28
C ASP A 464 17.82 19.38 12.97
N VAL A 465 18.01 18.92 11.74
CA VAL A 465 17.55 17.59 11.30
C VAL A 465 18.74 16.71 10.94
N PHE A 466 18.83 15.56 11.60
CA PHE A 466 19.82 14.53 11.35
C PHE A 466 19.14 13.32 10.75
N ILE A 467 19.42 13.03 9.48
CA ILE A 467 18.80 11.95 8.74
C ILE A 467 19.81 10.83 8.54
N THR A 468 19.39 9.58 8.71
CA THR A 468 20.19 8.40 8.35
C THR A 468 19.56 7.63 7.21
N THR A 469 20.39 7.07 6.32
CA THR A 469 19.98 6.20 5.21
C THR A 469 21.09 5.19 4.89
N ASP A 470 20.88 4.28 3.93
CA ASP A 470 21.76 3.13 3.68
C ASP A 470 22.63 3.23 2.40
N SER A 471 22.46 4.30 1.62
CA SER A 471 23.17 4.46 0.35
C SER A 471 23.34 5.92 -0.05
N GLU A 472 24.42 6.20 -0.78
CA GLU A 472 24.72 7.56 -1.27
C GLU A 472 23.65 8.09 -2.21
N ALA A 473 23.11 7.24 -3.08
CA ALA A 473 22.01 7.63 -3.95
C ALA A 473 20.77 8.08 -3.16
N LYS A 474 20.44 7.43 -2.03
CA LYS A 474 19.34 7.87 -1.16
C LYS A 474 19.69 9.16 -0.42
N ARG A 475 20.93 9.30 0.05
CA ARG A 475 21.43 10.54 0.68
C ARG A 475 21.18 11.75 -0.22
N ASP A 476 21.59 11.66 -1.48
CA ASP A 476 21.50 12.78 -2.42
C ASP A 476 20.03 13.15 -2.73
N SER A 477 19.15 12.15 -2.87
CA SER A 477 17.71 12.38 -3.04
C SER A 477 17.08 13.06 -1.82
N ILE A 478 17.41 12.60 -0.61
CA ILE A 478 16.93 13.19 0.64
C ILE A 478 17.41 14.64 0.78
N LEU A 479 18.69 14.91 0.48
CA LEU A 479 19.23 16.27 0.46
C LEU A 479 18.48 17.18 -0.52
N GLY A 480 18.09 16.65 -1.69
CA GLY A 480 17.22 17.34 -2.64
C GLY A 480 15.87 17.73 -2.03
N THR A 481 15.18 16.78 -1.37
CA THR A 481 13.92 17.06 -0.67
C THR A 481 14.10 18.10 0.44
N PHE A 482 15.18 18.00 1.21
CA PHE A 482 15.41 18.87 2.35
C PHE A 482 16.06 20.21 2.02
N ARG A 483 16.39 20.46 0.75
CA ARG A 483 16.95 21.72 0.25
C ARG A 483 16.14 22.93 0.73
N GLY A 484 16.85 23.98 1.16
CA GLY A 484 16.22 25.20 1.68
C GLY A 484 15.38 24.98 2.95
N TRP A 485 15.73 23.99 3.79
CA TRP A 485 15.08 23.83 5.09
C TRP A 485 15.21 25.12 5.93
N PRO A 486 14.09 25.74 6.36
CA PRO A 486 14.15 27.09 6.93
C PRO A 486 14.35 27.12 8.46
N LYS A 487 14.38 25.97 9.15
CA LYS A 487 14.32 25.92 10.62
C LYS A 487 15.63 25.54 11.29
N GLY A 488 16.68 25.21 10.54
CA GLY A 488 17.96 24.78 11.09
C GLY A 488 18.85 24.14 10.04
N SER A 489 19.89 23.45 10.49
CA SER A 489 20.79 22.67 9.65
C SER A 489 20.19 21.30 9.28
N ILE A 490 20.65 20.74 8.16
CA ILE A 490 20.33 19.39 7.71
C ILE A 490 21.64 18.62 7.57
N GLU A 491 21.73 17.45 8.19
CA GLU A 491 22.83 16.51 8.00
C GLU A 491 22.25 15.15 7.60
N VAL A 492 22.77 14.54 6.52
CA VAL A 492 22.35 13.20 6.08
C VAL A 492 23.54 12.25 6.12
N ARG A 493 23.43 11.19 6.92
CA ARG A 493 24.48 10.19 7.17
C ARG A 493 24.13 8.88 6.49
N VAL A 494 25.07 8.33 5.73
CA VAL A 494 24.96 6.96 5.21
C VAL A 494 25.52 6.01 6.26
N VAL A 495 24.71 5.04 6.68
CA VAL A 495 25.05 4.03 7.68
C VAL A 495 24.78 2.64 7.13
N GLU A 496 25.47 1.63 7.64
CA GLU A 496 25.17 0.24 7.28
C GLU A 496 23.70 -0.11 7.58
N ASN A 497 23.08 -0.89 6.69
CA ASN A 497 21.71 -1.39 6.90
C ASN A 497 21.67 -2.46 8.00
N ARG A 498 21.76 -2.00 9.26
CA ARG A 498 21.90 -2.82 10.46
C ARG A 498 21.08 -2.25 11.60
N GLY A 499 20.41 -3.12 12.35
CA GLY A 499 19.65 -2.72 13.54
C GLY A 499 18.39 -1.90 13.26
N ARG A 500 17.81 -2.05 12.04
CA ARG A 500 16.57 -1.41 11.60
C ARG A 500 16.61 0.10 11.76
N ASP A 501 15.59 0.72 12.34
CA ASP A 501 15.58 2.14 12.63
C ASP A 501 16.33 2.49 13.93
N ILE A 502 16.51 1.52 14.84
CA ILE A 502 17.05 1.76 16.19
C ILE A 502 18.55 2.10 16.15
N ALA A 503 19.36 1.27 15.50
CA ALA A 503 20.80 1.49 15.48
C ALA A 503 21.22 2.75 14.69
N PRO A 504 20.62 3.06 13.52
CA PRO A 504 20.87 4.34 12.84
C PRO A 504 20.56 5.55 13.71
N LYS A 505 19.44 5.56 14.44
CA LYS A 505 19.09 6.68 15.33
C LYS A 505 19.99 6.75 16.57
N LEU A 506 20.23 5.64 17.26
CA LEU A 506 20.98 5.63 18.53
C LEU A 506 22.50 5.64 18.34
N VAL A 507 23.01 4.75 17.48
CA VAL A 507 24.45 4.58 17.26
C VAL A 507 24.93 5.52 16.16
N GLY A 508 24.22 5.59 15.03
CA GLY A 508 24.56 6.45 13.90
C GLY A 508 24.49 7.95 14.23
N CYS A 509 23.68 8.33 15.22
CA CYS A 509 23.54 9.70 15.72
C CYS A 509 23.87 9.83 17.22
N HIS A 510 24.78 9.02 17.74
CA HIS A 510 25.18 9.05 19.17
C HIS A 510 25.66 10.45 19.61
N ASP A 511 26.47 11.11 18.79
CA ASP A 511 27.00 12.46 19.06
C ASP A 511 25.91 13.54 19.16
N VAL A 512 24.77 13.34 18.48
CA VAL A 512 23.65 14.28 18.48
C VAL A 512 22.98 14.29 19.86
N HIS A 513 22.84 13.13 20.50
CA HIS A 513 22.19 13.01 21.81
C HIS A 513 22.91 13.79 22.91
N ALA A 514 24.21 14.06 22.75
CA ALA A 514 25.00 14.85 23.70
C ALA A 514 24.88 16.38 23.47
N LYS A 515 24.45 16.83 22.29
CA LYS A 515 24.47 18.25 21.88
C LYS A 515 23.15 18.97 22.10
N TYR A 516 22.04 18.24 22.11
CA TYR A 516 20.69 18.80 22.16
C TYR A 516 19.99 18.47 23.47
N GLU A 517 19.05 19.34 23.88
CA GLU A 517 18.22 19.10 25.06
C GLU A 517 17.09 18.12 24.74
N PHE A 518 16.48 18.28 23.56
CA PHE A 518 15.38 17.45 23.10
C PHE A 518 15.69 16.81 21.76
N VAL A 519 15.29 15.55 21.63
CA VAL A 519 15.35 14.81 20.37
C VAL A 519 13.96 14.30 19.99
N LEU A 520 13.67 14.34 18.71
CA LEU A 520 12.57 13.63 18.10
C LEU A 520 13.13 12.42 17.35
N HIS A 521 12.68 11.22 17.68
CA HIS A 521 13.00 10.01 16.91
C HIS A 521 11.88 9.70 15.94
N LEU A 522 12.17 9.61 14.63
CA LEU A 522 11.24 9.21 13.57
C LEU A 522 11.85 8.17 12.64
N HIS A 523 11.03 7.43 11.89
CA HIS A 523 11.51 6.64 10.75
C HIS A 523 10.44 6.39 9.68
N THR A 524 10.89 6.06 8.48
CA THR A 524 10.04 5.68 7.35
C THR A 524 9.56 4.24 7.48
N LYS A 525 8.57 4.02 8.33
CA LYS A 525 7.86 2.75 8.40
C LYS A 525 6.99 2.55 7.14
N TRP A 526 7.34 1.57 6.32
CA TRP A 526 6.56 1.18 5.14
C TRP A 526 5.78 -0.11 5.40
N SER A 527 4.48 -0.10 5.13
CA SER A 527 3.63 -1.29 5.11
C SER A 527 2.92 -1.33 3.75
N ASP A 528 2.61 -2.52 3.24
CA ASP A 528 1.85 -2.67 1.99
C ASP A 528 0.55 -1.85 2.04
N HIS A 529 0.24 -1.12 0.97
CA HIS A 529 -0.94 -0.25 0.84
C HIS A 529 -2.25 -1.03 0.99
N ALA A 530 -2.23 -2.35 0.75
CA ALA A 530 -3.38 -3.24 0.98
C ALA A 530 -3.48 -3.75 2.44
N SER A 531 -2.47 -3.52 3.29
CA SER A 531 -2.44 -4.01 4.66
C SER A 531 -3.20 -3.10 5.63
N ALA A 532 -3.80 -3.68 6.68
CA ALA A 532 -4.43 -2.88 7.74
C ALA A 532 -3.43 -1.99 8.51
N LEU A 533 -2.12 -2.27 8.40
CA LEU A 533 -1.03 -1.52 9.04
C LEU A 533 -0.45 -0.39 8.19
N ALA A 534 -0.96 -0.16 6.98
CA ALA A 534 -0.58 0.95 6.11
C ALA A 534 -0.59 2.30 6.83
N HIS A 535 -1.55 2.49 7.73
CA HIS A 535 -1.79 3.77 8.40
C HIS A 535 -1.06 3.93 9.74
N TRP A 536 -0.32 2.93 10.21
CA TRP A 536 0.33 2.98 11.52
C TRP A 536 1.31 4.15 11.64
N ARG A 537 2.10 4.40 10.59
CA ARG A 537 3.02 5.54 10.56
C ARG A 537 2.27 6.88 10.61
N GLY A 538 1.24 7.03 9.78
CA GLY A 538 0.41 8.24 9.74
C GLY A 538 -0.25 8.53 11.09
N HIS A 539 -0.72 7.48 11.78
CA HIS A 539 -1.24 7.58 13.15
C HIS A 539 -0.21 8.19 14.11
N ILE A 540 1.02 7.67 14.11
CA ILE A 540 2.05 8.18 15.02
C ILE A 540 2.43 9.62 14.66
N TYR A 541 2.59 9.94 13.37
CA TYR A 541 2.90 11.28 12.90
C TYR A 541 1.81 12.28 13.29
N GLU A 542 0.53 11.96 13.13
CA GLU A 542 -0.58 12.86 13.51
C GLU A 542 -0.66 13.09 15.03
N ASN A 543 -0.28 12.11 15.86
CA ASN A 543 -0.24 12.30 17.32
C ASN A 543 0.96 13.14 17.81
N LEU A 544 2.10 13.07 17.12
CA LEU A 544 3.35 13.73 17.57
C LEU A 544 3.63 15.05 16.86
N LEU A 545 3.15 15.21 15.63
CA LEU A 545 3.53 16.28 14.68
C LEU A 545 2.35 16.75 13.83
N GLY A 546 1.10 16.33 14.11
CA GLY A 546 -0.05 16.57 13.23
C GLY A 546 -0.34 18.05 12.95
N SER A 547 0.05 18.94 13.86
CA SER A 547 -0.03 20.39 13.69
C SER A 547 0.97 21.12 14.59
N PRO A 548 1.23 22.42 14.35
CA PRO A 548 2.04 23.25 15.24
C PRO A 548 1.51 23.30 16.68
N GLU A 549 0.20 23.29 16.86
CA GLU A 549 -0.45 23.30 18.18
C GLU A 549 -0.22 21.98 18.94
N ILE A 550 -0.17 20.85 18.22
CA ILE A 550 0.19 19.56 18.79
C ILE A 550 1.63 19.59 19.30
N VAL A 551 2.58 20.07 18.50
CA VAL A 551 3.99 20.18 18.93
C VAL A 551 4.16 21.18 20.07
N ALA A 552 3.46 22.32 20.02
CA ALA A 552 3.44 23.28 21.13
C ALA A 552 2.94 22.63 22.43
N SER A 553 1.92 21.76 22.37
CA SER A 553 1.42 21.01 23.54
C SER A 553 2.48 20.07 24.12
N VAL A 554 3.25 19.39 23.27
CA VAL A 554 4.38 18.53 23.68
C VAL A 554 5.43 19.34 24.44
N PHE A 555 5.82 20.51 23.93
CA PHE A 555 6.85 21.34 24.58
C PHE A 555 6.33 22.11 25.80
N ASP A 556 5.05 22.52 25.82
CA ASP A 556 4.43 23.04 27.04
C ASP A 556 4.40 21.97 28.14
N ALA A 557 4.17 20.70 27.77
CA ALA A 557 4.26 19.60 28.71
C ALA A 557 5.67 19.41 29.29
N PHE A 558 6.71 19.41 28.44
CA PHE A 558 8.10 19.36 28.91
C PHE A 558 8.46 20.56 29.80
N ALA A 559 7.99 21.77 29.46
CA ALA A 559 8.30 22.98 30.20
C ALA A 559 7.65 23.01 31.59
N ARG A 560 6.37 22.61 31.68
CA ARG A 560 5.61 22.61 32.95
C ARG A 560 5.96 21.43 33.86
N ARG A 561 6.42 20.32 33.29
CA ARG A 561 6.78 19.10 34.02
C ARG A 561 8.20 18.66 33.65
N PRO A 562 9.21 19.19 34.38
CA PRO A 562 10.61 18.82 34.18
C PRO A 562 10.90 17.34 34.41
N ASP A 563 10.03 16.65 35.17
CA ASP A 563 10.10 15.21 35.41
C ASP A 563 9.59 14.36 34.24
N ILE A 564 9.03 14.95 33.16
CA ILE A 564 8.72 14.21 31.93
C ILE A 564 9.99 14.11 31.06
N GLY A 565 10.41 12.88 30.78
CA GLY A 565 11.52 12.53 29.92
C GLY A 565 11.13 12.08 28.51
N VAL A 566 10.01 11.37 28.34
CA VAL A 566 9.57 10.84 27.04
C VAL A 566 8.08 11.12 26.82
N ILE A 567 7.72 11.56 25.61
CA ILE A 567 6.33 11.73 25.14
C ILE A 567 6.15 10.91 23.86
N ALA A 568 5.30 9.88 23.93
CA ALA A 568 5.00 9.00 22.81
C ALA A 568 3.55 9.14 22.34
N GLY A 569 3.25 8.71 21.11
CA GLY A 569 1.87 8.65 20.64
C GLY A 569 1.10 7.51 21.31
N GLN A 570 -0.20 7.70 21.51
CA GLN A 570 -1.12 6.63 21.90
C GLN A 570 -1.08 5.50 20.86
N HIS A 571 -1.17 4.25 21.34
CA HIS A 571 -1.08 3.08 20.47
C HIS A 571 -2.09 3.14 19.34
N PHE A 572 -1.64 2.79 18.13
CA PHE A 572 -2.54 2.57 17.02
C PHE A 572 -3.41 1.35 17.34
N GLU A 573 -4.73 1.43 17.15
CA GLU A 573 -5.70 0.45 17.69
C GLU A 573 -5.45 -1.02 17.27
N LEU A 574 -4.71 -1.25 16.18
CA LEU A 574 -4.30 -2.59 15.72
C LEU A 574 -3.08 -3.18 16.44
N ILE A 575 -2.32 -2.38 17.18
CA ILE A 575 -1.05 -2.76 17.80
C ILE A 575 -1.17 -3.42 19.18
N PRO A 576 -2.11 -3.05 20.08
CA PRO A 576 -2.13 -3.57 21.45
C PRO A 576 -2.03 -5.09 21.58
N GLN A 577 -2.59 -5.86 20.63
CA GLN A 577 -2.51 -7.32 20.59
C GLN A 577 -1.07 -7.88 20.45
N TRP A 578 -0.13 -7.09 19.94
CA TRP A 578 1.28 -7.47 19.75
C TRP A 578 2.22 -6.90 20.79
N ILE A 579 1.71 -6.15 21.77
CA ILE A 579 2.50 -5.71 22.93
C ILE A 579 2.77 -6.92 23.81
N ASN A 580 3.95 -7.51 23.68
CA ASN A 580 4.47 -8.58 24.53
C ASN A 580 5.99 -8.66 24.41
N TRP A 581 6.64 -9.36 25.34
CA TRP A 581 8.09 -9.58 25.28
C TRP A 581 8.51 -10.50 24.12
N GLY A 582 7.74 -11.54 23.82
CA GLY A 582 8.04 -12.51 22.77
C GLY A 582 9.44 -13.11 22.92
N GLY A 583 10.18 -13.24 21.82
CA GLY A 583 11.58 -13.70 21.82
C GLY A 583 12.59 -12.69 22.40
N ASN A 584 12.15 -11.47 22.74
CA ASN A 584 13.05 -10.36 23.07
C ASN A 584 13.45 -10.30 24.54
N PHE A 585 12.75 -10.99 25.44
CA PHE A 585 12.95 -10.86 26.89
C PHE A 585 14.40 -11.08 27.31
N LYS A 586 15.05 -12.12 26.78
CA LYS A 586 16.46 -12.43 27.12
C LYS A 586 17.41 -11.29 26.76
N ASN A 587 17.25 -10.68 25.58
CA ASN A 587 18.07 -9.56 25.14
C ASN A 587 17.74 -8.30 25.95
N ALA A 588 16.46 -8.06 26.21
CA ALA A 588 16.01 -6.91 27.00
C ALA A 588 16.52 -6.99 28.45
N SER A 589 16.43 -8.16 29.08
CA SER A 589 16.94 -8.41 30.43
C SER A 589 18.45 -8.21 30.53
N ARG A 590 19.23 -8.71 29.56
CA ARG A 590 20.68 -8.47 29.50
C ARG A 590 21.03 -6.98 29.35
N LEU A 591 20.28 -6.25 28.52
CA LEU A 591 20.48 -4.81 28.35
C LEU A 591 20.10 -4.02 29.62
N ALA A 592 18.96 -4.35 30.23
CA ALA A 592 18.51 -3.75 31.49
C ALA A 592 19.58 -3.92 32.59
N ALA A 593 20.13 -5.13 32.74
CA ALA A 593 21.18 -5.42 33.70
C ALA A 593 22.43 -4.55 33.48
N ARG A 594 22.83 -4.34 32.23
CA ARG A 594 23.95 -3.44 31.89
C ARG A 594 23.67 -1.96 32.23
N MET A 595 22.41 -1.55 32.26
CA MET A 595 21.97 -0.21 32.67
C MET A 595 21.68 -0.12 34.19
N GLY A 596 21.89 -1.23 34.93
CA GLY A 596 21.72 -1.30 36.38
C GLY A 596 20.26 -1.36 36.84
N PHE A 597 19.38 -2.00 36.07
CA PHE A 597 18.01 -2.32 36.49
C PHE A 597 17.56 -3.69 35.98
N GLU A 598 16.46 -4.21 36.51
CA GLU A 598 15.89 -5.50 36.12
C GLU A 598 14.52 -5.32 35.46
N VAL A 599 14.17 -6.25 34.58
CA VAL A 599 12.84 -6.34 33.95
C VAL A 599 12.25 -7.73 34.22
N ASN A 600 10.93 -7.78 34.32
CA ASN A 600 10.19 -8.99 34.67
C ASN A 600 9.23 -9.34 33.51
N ASP A 601 9.25 -10.61 33.07
CA ASP A 601 8.43 -11.11 31.96
C ASP A 601 6.97 -11.37 32.32
N HIS A 602 6.58 -11.10 33.57
CA HIS A 602 5.21 -11.17 34.08
C HIS A 602 4.66 -9.80 34.50
N SER A 603 5.49 -8.76 34.57
CA SER A 603 5.06 -7.39 34.84
C SER A 603 4.46 -6.74 33.60
N ILE A 604 3.70 -5.65 33.79
CA ILE A 604 3.15 -4.89 32.67
C ILE A 604 4.27 -4.36 31.76
N LEU A 605 4.01 -4.38 30.45
CA LEU A 605 4.88 -3.85 29.42
C LEU A 605 4.14 -2.76 28.64
N ASP A 606 4.82 -1.64 28.46
CA ASP A 606 4.46 -0.60 27.52
C ASP A 606 5.73 0.03 26.95
N PHE A 607 5.65 0.55 25.74
CA PHE A 607 6.76 1.15 25.02
C PHE A 607 6.22 1.99 23.85
N PRO A 608 6.99 2.94 23.28
CA PRO A 608 6.56 3.66 22.09
C PRO A 608 6.59 2.71 20.88
N ALA A 609 5.49 1.99 20.64
CA ALA A 609 5.41 0.98 19.60
C ALA A 609 5.58 1.62 18.22
N GLY A 610 6.56 1.13 17.46
CA GLY A 610 7.03 1.77 16.25
C GLY A 610 8.14 2.78 16.50
N SER A 611 8.74 2.84 17.69
CA SER A 611 10.02 3.51 18.00
C SER A 611 10.11 4.99 17.61
N MET A 612 8.99 5.70 17.64
CA MET A 612 8.89 7.13 17.32
C MET A 612 8.25 7.90 18.46
N PHE A 613 8.96 8.92 18.95
CA PHE A 613 8.60 9.67 20.15
C PHE A 613 9.47 10.92 20.30
N TRP A 614 9.01 11.86 21.13
CA TRP A 614 9.81 12.98 21.64
C TRP A 614 10.50 12.58 22.95
N ALA A 615 11.74 13.00 23.15
CA ALA A 615 12.45 12.75 24.39
C ALA A 615 13.37 13.91 24.79
N ARG A 616 13.52 14.12 26.09
CA ARG A 616 14.72 14.74 26.66
C ARG A 616 15.89 13.80 26.42
N THR A 617 17.02 14.30 25.96
CA THR A 617 18.22 13.47 25.76
C THR A 617 18.67 12.79 27.05
N ALA A 618 18.49 13.46 28.20
CA ALA A 618 18.72 12.90 29.53
C ALA A 618 17.92 11.61 29.80
N ALA A 619 16.71 11.47 29.25
CA ALA A 619 15.88 10.27 29.41
C ALA A 619 16.42 9.05 28.67
N LEU A 620 17.27 9.26 27.66
CA LEU A 620 17.91 8.20 26.88
C LEU A 620 19.36 7.93 27.36
N LYS A 621 19.84 8.68 28.36
CA LYS A 621 21.23 8.60 28.84
C LYS A 621 21.65 7.19 29.28
N PRO A 622 20.85 6.42 30.06
CA PRO A 622 21.26 5.08 30.47
C PRO A 622 21.55 4.15 29.29
N LEU A 623 20.82 4.31 28.18
CA LEU A 623 21.01 3.51 26.97
C LEU A 623 22.18 4.02 26.11
N THR A 624 22.32 5.34 25.96
CA THR A 624 23.41 5.93 25.16
C THR A 624 24.78 5.79 25.83
N ASP A 625 24.85 5.74 27.16
CA ASP A 625 26.06 5.46 27.94
C ASP A 625 26.59 4.03 27.75
N LEU A 626 25.76 3.09 27.29
CA LEU A 626 26.22 1.73 26.95
C LEU A 626 27.19 1.71 25.77
N ASN A 627 27.27 2.80 25.00
CA ASN A 627 28.17 2.98 23.86
C ASN A 627 28.10 1.81 22.86
N LEU A 628 26.88 1.32 22.60
CA LEU A 628 26.61 0.24 21.66
C LEU A 628 27.21 0.54 20.28
N LYS A 629 27.67 -0.51 19.60
CA LYS A 629 28.26 -0.45 18.27
C LYS A 629 27.32 -1.07 17.25
N LEU A 630 27.44 -0.67 15.98
CA LEU A 630 26.67 -1.29 14.89
C LEU A 630 26.89 -2.80 14.81
N SER A 631 28.09 -3.28 15.19
CA SER A 631 28.41 -4.70 15.28
C SER A 631 27.59 -5.48 16.31
N ASP A 632 27.02 -4.82 17.33
CA ASP A 632 26.18 -5.46 18.34
C ASP A 632 24.81 -5.85 17.79
N PHE A 633 24.40 -5.24 16.68
CA PHE A 633 23.15 -5.54 15.99
C PHE A 633 23.40 -6.62 14.92
N PRO A 634 22.52 -7.62 14.76
CA PRO A 634 22.65 -8.56 13.65
C PRO A 634 22.52 -7.84 12.29
N ARG A 635 23.11 -8.42 11.23
CA ARG A 635 22.86 -7.96 9.85
C ARG A 635 21.38 -8.09 9.53
N GLU A 636 20.82 -7.17 8.76
CA GLU A 636 19.39 -7.23 8.41
C GLU A 636 19.15 -8.29 7.31
N GLU A 637 18.59 -9.43 7.72
CA GLU A 637 18.22 -10.58 6.87
C GLU A 637 16.69 -10.78 6.91
N ARG A 638 15.94 -9.67 6.96
CA ARG A 638 14.48 -9.62 7.07
C ARG A 638 13.93 -10.25 8.35
N GLN A 639 14.67 -10.18 9.46
CA GLN A 639 14.21 -10.74 10.73
C GLN A 639 13.02 -9.96 11.29
N ILE A 640 11.93 -10.65 11.61
CA ILE A 640 10.64 -9.99 11.98
C ILE A 640 10.58 -9.62 13.47
N ASP A 641 11.31 -10.31 14.35
CA ASP A 641 11.34 -10.06 15.81
C ASP A 641 12.58 -10.73 16.45
N GLY A 642 12.84 -10.51 17.76
CA GLY A 642 13.85 -11.26 18.52
C GLY A 642 15.28 -10.71 18.45
N THR A 643 15.47 -9.54 17.82
CA THR A 643 16.78 -8.90 17.65
C THR A 643 17.08 -7.88 18.76
N LEU A 644 18.32 -7.40 18.84
CA LEU A 644 18.70 -6.34 19.78
C LEU A 644 17.87 -5.06 19.58
N ALA A 645 17.53 -4.70 18.33
CA ALA A 645 16.69 -3.55 18.01
C ALA A 645 15.28 -3.67 18.64
N HIS A 646 14.65 -4.83 18.51
CA HIS A 646 13.32 -5.11 19.08
C HIS A 646 13.33 -5.16 20.61
N ALA A 647 14.45 -5.56 21.22
CA ALA A 647 14.64 -5.50 22.67
C ALA A 647 14.77 -4.05 23.16
N ILE A 648 15.55 -3.22 22.46
CA ILE A 648 15.69 -1.79 22.79
C ILE A 648 14.36 -1.05 22.64
N GLU A 649 13.60 -1.30 21.57
CA GLU A 649 12.28 -0.69 21.36
C GLU A 649 11.37 -0.88 22.58
N ARG A 650 11.34 -2.10 23.15
CA ARG A 650 10.55 -2.45 24.33
C ARG A 650 11.08 -1.86 25.64
N LEU A 651 12.30 -1.35 25.65
CA LEU A 651 12.95 -0.81 26.84
C LEU A 651 12.86 0.71 26.95
N TYR A 652 12.46 1.47 25.93
CA TYR A 652 12.53 2.94 25.96
C TYR A 652 11.86 3.58 27.18
N PHE A 653 10.68 3.11 27.60
CA PHE A 653 10.02 3.61 28.81
C PHE A 653 10.72 3.19 30.10
N HIS A 654 11.25 1.96 30.18
CA HIS A 654 12.09 1.54 31.30
C HIS A 654 13.39 2.36 31.39
N VAL A 655 14.01 2.68 30.25
CA VAL A 655 15.22 3.52 30.18
C VAL A 655 14.91 4.94 30.69
N CYS A 656 13.76 5.50 30.32
CA CYS A 656 13.28 6.78 30.84
C CYS A 656 13.13 6.76 32.37
N GLU A 657 12.45 5.73 32.91
CA GLU A 657 12.28 5.55 34.35
C GLU A 657 13.63 5.38 35.07
N ARG A 658 14.56 4.63 34.47
CA ARG A 658 15.92 4.47 35.00
C ARG A 658 16.69 5.79 35.06
N ALA A 659 16.43 6.71 34.13
CA ALA A 659 16.99 8.06 34.17
C ALA A 659 16.36 8.95 35.27
N GLY A 660 15.41 8.43 36.05
CA GLY A 660 14.69 9.18 37.08
C GLY A 660 13.58 10.07 36.52
N LEU A 661 13.14 9.81 35.27
CA LEU A 661 12.13 10.60 34.56
C LEU A 661 10.89 9.77 34.28
N LYS A 662 9.76 10.45 34.08
CA LYS A 662 8.48 9.86 33.70
C LYS A 662 8.30 9.88 32.19
N TRP A 663 7.49 8.97 31.69
CA TRP A 663 7.00 9.02 30.32
C TRP A 663 5.49 9.23 30.33
N ILE A 664 4.97 9.85 29.28
CA ILE A 664 3.53 9.98 29.04
C ILE A 664 3.20 9.64 27.59
N LYS A 665 1.92 9.38 27.32
CA LYS A 665 1.40 9.28 25.97
C LYS A 665 0.48 10.45 25.65
N VAL A 666 0.47 10.84 24.38
CA VAL A 666 -0.43 11.84 23.83
C VAL A 666 -1.31 11.23 22.74
N GLY A 667 -2.57 11.65 22.69
CA GLY A 667 -3.55 11.16 21.73
C GLY A 667 -4.32 12.32 21.13
N ASN A 668 -4.36 12.45 19.81
CA ASN A 668 -5.26 13.37 19.13
C ASN A 668 -6.66 12.73 19.10
N PRO A 669 -7.66 13.26 19.85
CA PRO A 669 -8.99 12.64 19.94
C PRO A 669 -9.65 12.42 18.57
N ALA A 670 -9.33 13.25 17.58
CA ALA A 670 -9.86 13.14 16.23
C ALA A 670 -9.44 11.86 15.49
N LEU A 671 -8.46 11.10 16.00
CA LEU A 671 -7.98 9.86 15.39
C LEU A 671 -8.65 8.60 15.94
N PHE A 672 -9.45 8.71 17.00
CA PHE A 672 -9.98 7.56 17.75
C PHE A 672 -11.51 7.56 17.77
N GLU A 673 -12.09 6.36 17.64
CA GLU A 673 -13.53 6.16 17.83
C GLU A 673 -13.88 6.09 19.33
N ASP A 674 -13.04 5.42 20.11
CA ASP A 674 -13.13 5.39 21.58
C ASP A 674 -12.13 6.38 22.19
N GLN A 675 -12.67 7.42 22.82
CA GLN A 675 -11.89 8.49 23.46
C GLN A 675 -11.86 8.34 24.99
N SER A 676 -12.34 7.22 25.55
CA SER A 676 -12.48 7.03 27.00
C SER A 676 -11.15 7.11 27.77
N THR A 677 -10.03 6.82 27.11
CA THR A 677 -8.68 6.92 27.68
C THR A 677 -7.88 8.11 27.16
N ILE A 678 -8.50 9.00 26.39
CA ILE A 678 -7.87 10.24 25.91
C ILE A 678 -8.37 11.39 26.79
N VAL A 679 -7.52 11.85 27.71
CA VAL A 679 -7.88 12.79 28.77
C VAL A 679 -7.73 14.22 28.29
N PRO A 680 -8.82 15.02 28.21
CA PRO A 680 -8.73 16.42 27.79
C PRO A 680 -7.91 17.27 28.77
N ILE A 681 -6.98 18.06 28.25
CA ILE A 681 -6.23 19.05 29.04
C ILE A 681 -6.77 20.45 28.70
N ALA A 682 -7.81 20.87 29.43
CA ALA A 682 -8.52 22.13 29.16
C ALA A 682 -7.86 23.38 29.80
N ALA A 683 -6.98 23.17 30.78
CA ALA A 683 -6.24 24.23 31.47
C ALA A 683 -4.87 23.70 31.91
N SER A 684 -3.95 24.60 32.23
CA SER A 684 -2.56 24.24 32.52
C SER A 684 -2.38 23.31 33.73
N GLU A 685 -3.25 23.43 34.74
CA GLU A 685 -3.28 22.59 35.94
C GLU A 685 -3.75 21.16 35.62
N GLY A 686 -4.50 20.99 34.52
CA GLY A 686 -4.99 19.70 34.05
C GLY A 686 -3.86 18.75 33.68
N LEU A 687 -2.74 19.27 33.16
CA LEU A 687 -1.57 18.46 32.82
C LEU A 687 -0.95 17.85 34.07
N ALA A 688 -0.72 18.65 35.12
CA ALA A 688 -0.12 18.16 36.36
C ALA A 688 -0.98 17.03 36.96
N ARG A 689 -2.30 17.26 37.00
CA ARG A 689 -3.27 16.24 37.44
C ARG A 689 -3.22 14.97 36.60
N PHE A 690 -3.17 15.09 35.27
CA PHE A 690 -3.03 13.93 34.38
C PHE A 690 -1.76 13.14 34.70
N VAL A 691 -0.61 13.80 34.81
CA VAL A 691 0.64 13.11 35.09
C VAL A 691 0.61 12.46 36.48
N ASP A 692 0.05 13.11 37.49
CA ASP A 692 0.07 12.57 38.86
C ASP A 692 -0.97 11.45 39.07
N GLU A 693 -2.12 11.51 38.40
CA GLU A 693 -3.21 10.53 38.55
C GLU A 693 -3.23 9.41 37.51
N LYS A 694 -2.64 9.63 36.32
CA LYS A 694 -2.77 8.72 35.16
C LYS A 694 -1.43 8.20 34.61
N SER A 695 -0.30 8.78 35.00
CA SER A 695 1.00 8.20 34.62
C SER A 695 1.20 6.83 35.26
N VAL A 696 1.96 5.98 34.59
CA VAL A 696 2.25 4.61 35.03
C VAL A 696 3.76 4.45 35.17
N SER A 697 4.20 3.74 36.21
CA SER A 697 5.56 3.24 36.31
C SER A 697 5.57 1.75 36.00
N LEU A 698 6.40 1.35 35.03
CA LEU A 698 6.64 -0.05 34.68
C LEU A 698 7.56 -0.73 35.72
N SER A 699 8.43 0.05 36.37
CA SER A 699 9.34 -0.42 37.42
C SER A 699 8.62 -0.66 38.76
N ALA A 700 7.53 0.07 39.02
CA ALA A 700 6.69 -0.05 40.21
C ALA A 700 5.20 0.15 39.88
N PRO A 701 4.54 -0.82 39.22
CA PRO A 701 3.15 -0.68 38.77
C PRO A 701 2.17 -0.70 39.95
N GLN A 702 1.76 0.48 40.41
CA GLN A 702 0.86 0.68 41.56
C GLN A 702 -0.57 0.17 41.29
N GLY A 703 -0.79 -1.14 41.42
CA GLY A 703 -2.12 -1.76 41.30
C GLY A 703 -2.61 -1.98 39.87
N ILE A 704 -1.75 -1.80 38.86
CA ILE A 704 -2.06 -2.11 37.45
C ILE A 704 -1.49 -3.49 37.12
N ALA A 705 -2.37 -4.42 36.77
CA ALA A 705 -1.99 -5.77 36.34
C ALA A 705 -2.02 -5.89 34.82
N PRO A 706 -1.29 -6.85 34.23
CA PRO A 706 -1.44 -7.19 32.82
C PRO A 706 -2.89 -7.53 32.48
N ARG A 707 -3.30 -7.24 31.24
CA ARG A 707 -4.64 -7.59 30.77
C ARG A 707 -4.84 -9.12 30.87
N THR A 708 -6.06 -9.53 31.16
CA THR A 708 -6.37 -10.96 31.32
C THR A 708 -6.76 -11.65 30.01
N ARG A 709 -7.07 -10.87 28.97
CA ARG A 709 -7.47 -11.34 27.65
C ARG A 709 -6.92 -10.42 26.57
N GLN A 710 -6.51 -11.00 25.46
CA GLN A 710 -6.15 -10.23 24.28
C GLN A 710 -7.37 -9.47 23.73
N PRO A 711 -7.17 -8.22 23.25
CA PRO A 711 -8.22 -7.49 22.55
C PRO A 711 -8.59 -8.21 21.27
N ARG A 712 -9.85 -8.04 20.85
CA ARG A 712 -10.32 -8.58 19.58
C ARG A 712 -9.54 -7.89 18.44
N PRO A 713 -8.95 -8.64 17.49
CA PRO A 713 -8.29 -8.01 16.35
C PRO A 713 -9.28 -7.16 15.56
N LEU A 714 -8.92 -5.89 15.33
CA LEU A 714 -9.65 -5.06 14.37
C LEU A 714 -9.13 -5.38 12.96
N ALA A 715 -10.03 -5.36 11.97
CA ALA A 715 -9.69 -5.74 10.60
C ALA A 715 -9.18 -4.56 9.74
N ARG A 716 -9.41 -3.32 10.19
CA ARG A 716 -9.11 -2.07 9.45
C ARG A 716 -8.78 -0.94 10.41
N ALA A 717 -8.09 0.08 9.90
CA ALA A 717 -7.87 1.32 10.64
C ALA A 717 -9.18 2.11 10.84
N PRO A 718 -9.25 2.98 11.87
CA PRO A 718 -10.37 3.89 12.08
C PRO A 718 -10.62 4.78 10.86
N ALA A 719 -11.89 5.00 10.51
CA ALA A 719 -12.26 5.88 9.40
C ALA A 719 -11.84 7.34 9.67
N SER A 720 -11.84 7.75 10.94
CA SER A 720 -11.40 9.06 11.41
C SER A 720 -9.94 9.37 11.03
N LEU A 721 -9.04 8.40 11.18
CA LEU A 721 -7.64 8.52 10.75
C LEU A 721 -7.54 8.71 9.22
N GLY A 722 -8.25 7.88 8.44
CA GLY A 722 -8.25 8.00 6.99
C GLY A 722 -8.73 9.38 6.51
N ASN A 723 -9.85 9.85 7.07
CA ASN A 723 -10.39 11.17 6.77
C ASN A 723 -9.40 12.29 7.14
N ARG A 724 -8.72 12.16 8.29
CA ARG A 724 -7.71 13.14 8.73
C ARG A 724 -6.52 13.19 7.77
N LEU A 725 -6.00 12.04 7.35
CA LEU A 725 -4.87 11.98 6.41
C LEU A 725 -5.23 12.61 5.06
N GLN A 726 -6.42 12.31 4.51
CA GLN A 726 -6.93 12.95 3.31
C GLN A 726 -7.07 14.45 3.47
N HIS A 727 -7.69 14.88 4.56
CA HIS A 727 -7.90 16.28 4.85
C HIS A 727 -6.58 17.07 4.92
N THR A 728 -5.59 16.50 5.61
CA THR A 728 -4.24 17.05 5.71
C THR A 728 -3.53 17.09 4.35
N ALA A 729 -3.62 16.01 3.57
CA ALA A 729 -3.00 15.93 2.25
C ALA A 729 -3.58 16.94 1.25
N LEU A 730 -4.90 17.20 1.33
CA LEU A 730 -5.62 18.16 0.48
C LEU A 730 -5.47 19.61 0.95
N GLY A 731 -5.01 19.83 2.19
CA GLY A 731 -4.94 21.17 2.76
C GLY A 731 -6.31 21.81 3.00
N GLY A 732 -7.34 21.04 3.39
CA GLY A 732 -8.71 21.55 3.54
C GLY A 732 -8.85 22.77 4.45
N ASP A 733 -8.02 22.86 5.50
CA ASP A 733 -7.99 23.99 6.45
C ASP A 733 -7.04 25.12 6.01
N ARG A 734 -6.27 24.94 4.93
CA ARG A 734 -5.32 25.94 4.47
C ARG A 734 -6.10 27.07 3.81
N ARG A 735 -5.85 28.29 4.29
CA ARG A 735 -6.30 29.51 3.62
C ARG A 735 -5.44 29.73 2.38
N ILE A 736 -6.09 30.18 1.31
CA ILE A 736 -5.41 30.63 0.10
C ILE A 736 -4.77 31.97 0.44
N ASP A 737 -3.47 32.10 0.23
CA ASP A 737 -2.79 33.38 0.36
C ASP A 737 -3.22 34.29 -0.80
N ALA A 738 -3.88 35.41 -0.47
CA ALA A 738 -4.34 36.39 -1.45
C ALA A 738 -3.19 37.07 -2.22
N ALA A 739 -1.95 36.92 -1.76
CA ALA A 739 -0.76 37.37 -2.49
C ALA A 739 -0.31 36.39 -3.59
N THR A 740 -0.82 35.15 -3.60
CA THR A 740 -0.43 34.12 -4.59
C THR A 740 -0.75 34.58 -6.00
N ARG A 741 0.25 34.57 -6.88
CA ARG A 741 0.10 34.85 -8.32
C ARG A 741 0.00 33.56 -9.11
N ILE A 742 -1.01 33.45 -9.97
CA ILE A 742 -1.29 32.24 -10.75
C ILE A 742 -1.39 32.57 -12.23
N CYS A 743 -0.80 31.72 -13.06
CA CYS A 743 -1.02 31.74 -14.50
C CYS A 743 -1.60 30.42 -14.97
N VAL A 744 -2.73 30.45 -15.67
CA VAL A 744 -3.29 29.29 -16.39
C VAL A 744 -2.78 29.36 -17.81
N GLY A 745 -1.95 28.41 -18.23
CA GLY A 745 -1.43 28.35 -19.60
C GLY A 745 -2.18 27.35 -20.46
N VAL A 746 -2.51 27.77 -21.68
CA VAL A 746 -3.23 26.96 -22.66
C VAL A 746 -2.46 26.98 -23.99
N VAL A 747 -2.02 25.81 -24.45
CA VAL A 747 -1.44 25.64 -25.79
C VAL A 747 -2.52 25.19 -26.76
N THR A 748 -2.69 25.90 -27.87
CA THR A 748 -3.77 25.66 -28.84
C THR A 748 -3.23 25.10 -30.15
N TYR A 749 -4.01 24.26 -30.84
CA TYR A 749 -3.69 23.78 -32.19
C TYR A 749 -4.98 23.58 -32.98
N ASN A 750 -5.31 24.56 -33.84
CA ASN A 750 -6.54 24.58 -34.65
C ASN A 750 -7.82 24.40 -33.79
N ASN A 751 -7.84 25.00 -32.59
CA ASN A 751 -9.00 24.92 -31.68
C ASN A 751 -10.12 25.88 -32.09
N THR A 752 -11.36 25.49 -31.82
CA THR A 752 -12.53 26.35 -32.12
C THR A 752 -12.67 27.50 -31.12
N ALA A 753 -13.29 28.60 -31.53
CA ALA A 753 -13.61 29.72 -30.63
C ALA A 753 -14.45 29.29 -29.42
N HIS A 754 -15.34 28.31 -29.58
CA HIS A 754 -16.15 27.76 -28.48
C HIS A 754 -15.29 27.02 -27.44
N GLN A 755 -14.33 26.20 -27.89
CA GLN A 755 -13.41 25.51 -26.98
C GLN A 755 -12.61 26.53 -26.15
N LEU A 756 -12.09 27.56 -26.81
CA LEU A 756 -11.30 28.61 -26.17
C LEU A 756 -12.13 29.48 -25.21
N ALA A 757 -13.35 29.87 -25.60
CA ALA A 757 -14.26 30.60 -24.72
C ALA A 757 -14.59 29.78 -23.45
N ARG A 758 -14.77 28.47 -23.57
CA ARG A 758 -15.08 27.58 -22.45
C ARG A 758 -13.91 27.44 -21.47
N ILE A 759 -12.70 27.16 -21.96
CA ILE A 759 -11.53 27.00 -21.07
C ILE A 759 -11.17 28.34 -20.40
N VAL A 760 -11.17 29.45 -21.14
CA VAL A 760 -10.91 30.79 -20.60
C VAL A 760 -11.98 31.20 -19.59
N GLY A 761 -13.27 31.06 -19.93
CA GLY A 761 -14.37 31.45 -19.06
C GLY A 761 -14.48 30.60 -17.78
N SER A 762 -14.13 29.31 -17.85
CA SER A 762 -14.09 28.46 -16.66
C SER A 762 -12.88 28.75 -15.77
N ALA A 763 -11.71 29.06 -16.36
CA ALA A 763 -10.52 29.47 -15.62
C ALA A 763 -10.75 30.80 -14.87
N ASP A 764 -11.35 31.79 -15.53
CA ASP A 764 -11.69 33.09 -14.91
C ASP A 764 -12.64 32.92 -13.70
N ARG A 765 -13.70 32.11 -13.86
CA ARG A 765 -14.61 31.79 -12.74
C ARG A 765 -13.90 31.06 -11.60
N ALA A 766 -12.98 30.16 -11.91
CA ALA A 766 -12.21 29.45 -10.89
C ALA A 766 -11.22 30.38 -10.16
N LEU A 767 -10.63 31.35 -10.85
CA LEU A 767 -9.81 32.41 -10.25
C LEU A 767 -10.63 33.29 -9.32
N GLN A 768 -11.80 33.76 -9.76
CA GLN A 768 -12.73 34.55 -8.94
C GLN A 768 -13.19 33.78 -7.70
N LYS A 769 -13.53 32.50 -7.86
CA LYS A 769 -13.92 31.64 -6.74
C LYS A 769 -12.80 31.45 -5.72
N ALA A 770 -11.55 31.42 -6.18
CA ALA A 770 -10.37 31.37 -5.33
C ALA A 770 -10.00 32.73 -4.70
N GLY A 771 -10.66 33.84 -5.10
CA GLY A 771 -10.33 35.20 -4.69
C GLY A 771 -9.02 35.72 -5.30
N LEU A 772 -8.66 35.23 -6.48
CA LEU A 772 -7.39 35.49 -7.15
C LEU A 772 -7.57 36.21 -8.51
N GLU A 773 -8.74 36.76 -8.81
CA GLU A 773 -9.05 37.40 -10.10
C GLU A 773 -8.12 38.58 -10.45
N SER A 774 -7.63 39.32 -9.45
CA SER A 774 -6.70 40.44 -9.67
C SER A 774 -5.24 39.99 -9.88
N ARG A 775 -4.90 38.77 -9.45
CA ARG A 775 -3.54 38.18 -9.46
C ARG A 775 -3.41 36.95 -10.37
N GLY A 776 -4.52 36.56 -11.00
CA GLY A 776 -4.62 35.47 -11.95
C GLY A 776 -4.53 35.98 -13.38
N ARG A 777 -3.88 35.22 -14.25
CA ARG A 777 -3.85 35.46 -15.70
C ARG A 777 -4.06 34.17 -16.48
N VAL A 778 -4.64 34.27 -17.66
CA VAL A 778 -4.72 33.18 -18.63
C VAL A 778 -3.73 33.49 -19.75
N LEU A 779 -2.77 32.61 -19.99
CA LEU A 779 -1.76 32.73 -21.03
C LEU A 779 -2.08 31.75 -22.16
N ILE A 780 -2.00 32.21 -23.40
CA ILE A 780 -2.30 31.38 -24.59
C ILE A 780 -1.10 31.41 -25.55
N LEU A 781 -0.69 30.23 -26.02
CA LEU A 781 0.26 30.06 -27.13
C LEU A 781 -0.41 29.26 -28.25
N ASP A 782 -0.32 29.77 -29.48
CA ASP A 782 -0.89 29.09 -30.65
C ASP A 782 0.16 28.31 -31.45
N ASN A 783 0.00 26.99 -31.51
CA ASN A 783 0.79 26.06 -32.32
C ASN A 783 0.17 25.84 -33.72
N GLY A 784 -1.01 26.38 -34.01
CA GLY A 784 -1.72 26.22 -35.28
C GLY A 784 -1.35 27.25 -36.36
N ARG A 785 -1.93 27.09 -37.57
CA ARG A 785 -1.88 28.10 -38.65
C ARG A 785 -3.16 28.92 -38.78
N SER A 786 -4.25 28.44 -38.18
CA SER A 786 -5.60 29.02 -38.21
C SER A 786 -6.28 28.66 -36.89
N SER A 787 -5.92 29.36 -35.82
CA SER A 787 -6.88 29.54 -34.73
C SER A 787 -7.70 30.77 -35.09
N ASP A 788 -8.91 30.58 -35.62
CA ASP A 788 -9.89 31.66 -35.88
C ASP A 788 -10.35 32.39 -34.60
N ALA A 789 -9.74 32.09 -33.45
CA ALA A 789 -10.19 32.55 -32.17
C ALA A 789 -9.63 33.93 -31.81
N HIS A 790 -10.33 34.95 -32.26
CA HIS A 790 -10.44 36.20 -31.51
C HIS A 790 -11.23 35.92 -30.23
N THR A 791 -10.58 35.64 -29.10
CA THR A 791 -11.24 35.86 -27.81
C THR A 791 -11.19 37.35 -27.54
N VAL A 792 -12.36 37.96 -27.34
CA VAL A 792 -12.50 39.36 -26.89
C VAL A 792 -11.49 39.62 -25.78
N GLY A 793 -10.63 40.62 -25.98
CA GLY A 793 -9.60 41.00 -25.03
C GLY A 793 -10.22 41.41 -23.71
N SER A 794 -10.00 40.60 -22.68
CA SER A 794 -10.02 41.07 -21.30
C SER A 794 -8.58 41.26 -20.85
N ASP A 795 -8.35 42.18 -19.91
CA ASP A 795 -7.03 42.40 -19.29
C ASP A 795 -6.45 41.15 -18.61
N ALA A 796 -7.27 40.09 -18.45
CA ALA A 796 -6.91 38.83 -17.84
C ALA A 796 -6.30 37.79 -18.80
N VAL A 797 -6.40 37.99 -20.13
CA VAL A 797 -5.89 37.04 -21.13
C VAL A 797 -4.70 37.63 -21.88
N PHE A 798 -3.56 36.96 -21.82
CA PHE A 798 -2.34 37.34 -22.52
C PHE A 798 -1.94 36.30 -23.57
N ARG A 799 -1.59 36.76 -24.77
CA ARG A 799 -1.21 35.88 -25.89
C ARG A 799 0.26 36.06 -26.21
N LEU A 800 1.00 34.94 -26.25
CA LEU A 800 2.37 34.94 -26.71
C LEU A 800 2.40 34.92 -28.25
N ALA A 801 3.47 35.48 -28.82
CA ALA A 801 3.69 35.43 -30.26
C ALA A 801 3.75 33.97 -30.75
N PRO A 802 3.13 33.64 -31.90
CA PRO A 802 3.17 32.29 -32.46
C PRO A 802 4.61 31.84 -32.73
N GLN A 803 4.90 30.58 -32.47
CA GLN A 803 6.22 29.98 -32.72
C GLN A 803 6.17 28.84 -33.75
N GLY A 804 5.02 28.68 -34.43
CA GLY A 804 4.70 27.49 -35.20
C GLY A 804 4.34 26.31 -34.29
N ASN A 805 4.22 25.11 -34.89
CA ASN A 805 3.90 23.91 -34.12
C ASN A 805 5.15 23.36 -33.44
N VAL A 806 5.38 23.78 -32.19
CA VAL A 806 6.54 23.36 -31.39
C VAL A 806 6.28 22.14 -30.51
N GLY A 807 5.05 21.61 -30.51
CA GLY A 807 4.63 20.54 -29.61
C GLY A 807 4.06 21.03 -28.27
N PHE A 808 3.56 20.10 -27.46
CA PHE A 808 2.86 20.41 -26.19
C PHE A 808 3.83 20.94 -25.13
N GLY A 809 4.85 20.15 -24.79
CA GLY A 809 5.79 20.46 -23.71
C GLY A 809 6.52 21.78 -23.94
N LYS A 810 7.10 21.95 -25.14
CA LYS A 810 7.81 23.17 -25.52
C LYS A 810 6.90 24.41 -25.55
N GLY A 811 5.65 24.25 -25.95
CA GLY A 811 4.67 25.35 -25.89
C GLY A 811 4.38 25.79 -24.47
N HIS A 812 4.16 24.83 -23.56
CA HIS A 812 3.99 25.13 -22.13
C HIS A 812 5.27 25.67 -21.49
N ASN A 813 6.48 25.26 -21.93
CA ASN A 813 7.74 25.84 -21.46
C ASN A 813 7.84 27.35 -21.76
N ALA A 814 7.45 27.78 -22.97
CA ALA A 814 7.43 29.20 -23.32
C ALA A 814 6.45 30.00 -22.44
N LEU A 815 5.27 29.43 -22.18
CA LEU A 815 4.27 30.04 -21.31
C LEU A 815 4.74 30.09 -19.84
N MET A 816 5.37 29.03 -19.34
CA MET A 816 5.96 28.98 -17.99
C MET A 816 7.07 30.00 -17.82
N ALA A 817 7.99 30.09 -18.79
CA ALA A 817 9.08 31.05 -18.76
C ALA A 817 8.56 32.49 -18.64
N HIS A 818 7.52 32.83 -19.41
CA HIS A 818 6.85 34.12 -19.30
C HIS A 818 6.16 34.31 -17.94
N ALA A 819 5.35 33.34 -17.51
CA ALA A 819 4.61 33.40 -16.25
C ALA A 819 5.53 33.63 -15.04
N PHE A 820 6.62 32.87 -14.95
CA PHE A 820 7.55 32.96 -13.83
C PHE A 820 8.43 34.21 -13.89
N ALA A 821 8.76 34.72 -15.08
CA ALA A 821 9.42 36.02 -15.23
C ALA A 821 8.54 37.19 -14.73
N GLU A 822 7.22 37.12 -14.94
CA GLU A 822 6.22 38.06 -14.40
C GLU A 822 5.90 37.85 -12.91
N GLY A 823 6.58 36.89 -12.28
CA GLY A 823 6.50 36.63 -10.86
C GLY A 823 5.34 35.72 -10.44
N ALA A 824 4.79 34.88 -11.32
CA ALA A 824 3.84 33.84 -10.92
C ALA A 824 4.46 32.87 -9.90
N ASP A 825 3.68 32.43 -8.91
CA ASP A 825 4.10 31.42 -7.94
C ASP A 825 3.77 30.01 -8.45
N ILE A 826 2.61 29.89 -9.10
CA ILE A 826 2.07 28.64 -9.63
C ILE A 826 1.64 28.85 -11.09
N TYR A 827 2.07 27.93 -11.95
CA TYR A 827 1.60 27.79 -13.31
C TYR A 827 0.67 26.58 -13.43
N ILE A 828 -0.48 26.72 -14.07
CA ILE A 828 -1.41 25.62 -14.33
C ILE A 828 -1.42 25.34 -15.83
N ALA A 829 -0.83 24.22 -16.26
CA ALA A 829 -0.98 23.73 -17.62
C ALA A 829 -2.41 23.19 -17.77
N ALA A 830 -3.11 23.57 -18.83
CA ALA A 830 -4.45 23.06 -19.10
C ALA A 830 -4.70 22.86 -20.60
N ASN A 831 -5.29 21.72 -20.94
CA ASN A 831 -5.68 21.44 -22.31
C ASN A 831 -6.81 22.37 -22.80
N PRO A 832 -6.77 22.82 -24.07
CA PRO A 832 -7.71 23.79 -24.62
C PRO A 832 -9.14 23.25 -24.79
N ASP A 833 -9.32 21.93 -24.78
CA ASP A 833 -10.61 21.26 -24.91
C ASP A 833 -11.26 20.91 -23.56
N GLY A 834 -10.70 21.39 -22.45
CA GLY A 834 -11.24 21.18 -21.11
C GLY A 834 -12.05 22.34 -20.53
N ALA A 835 -12.41 22.20 -19.25
CA ALA A 835 -13.02 23.25 -18.44
C ALA A 835 -12.79 23.01 -16.94
N PHE A 836 -12.53 24.08 -16.18
CA PHE A 836 -12.36 24.01 -14.73
C PHE A 836 -13.71 23.94 -14.00
N HIS A 837 -13.79 23.10 -12.96
CA HIS A 837 -14.77 23.30 -11.91
C HIS A 837 -14.42 24.59 -11.13
N PRO A 838 -15.40 25.40 -10.64
CA PRO A 838 -15.11 26.66 -9.95
C PRO A 838 -14.15 26.53 -8.76
N GLU A 839 -14.18 25.41 -8.04
CA GLU A 839 -13.31 25.17 -6.88
C GLU A 839 -11.89 24.67 -7.25
N ALA A 840 -11.60 24.42 -8.53
CA ALA A 840 -10.41 23.67 -8.91
C ALA A 840 -9.10 24.40 -8.60
N ILE A 841 -9.01 25.69 -8.91
CA ILE A 841 -7.81 26.51 -8.63
C ILE A 841 -7.62 26.69 -7.12
N ALA A 842 -8.72 26.90 -6.37
CA ALA A 842 -8.68 26.95 -4.92
C ALA A 842 -8.12 25.66 -4.33
N ALA A 843 -8.58 24.49 -4.81
CA ALA A 843 -8.09 23.20 -4.37
C ALA A 843 -6.59 22.99 -4.68
N PHE A 844 -6.11 23.41 -5.86
CA PHE A 844 -4.68 23.40 -6.18
C PHE A 844 -3.87 24.24 -5.20
N CYS A 845 -4.31 25.46 -4.89
CA CYS A 845 -3.61 26.35 -3.96
C CYS A 845 -3.52 25.74 -2.56
N GLN A 846 -4.63 25.18 -2.07
CA GLN A 846 -4.71 24.55 -0.76
C GLN A 846 -3.76 23.36 -0.64
N MET A 847 -3.77 22.49 -1.64
CA MET A 847 -2.88 21.33 -1.68
C MET A 847 -1.42 21.75 -1.85
N MET A 848 -1.12 22.72 -2.72
CA MET A 848 0.24 23.27 -2.88
C MET A 848 0.78 23.84 -1.57
N ALA A 849 -0.04 24.61 -0.84
CA ALA A 849 0.30 25.15 0.48
C ALA A 849 0.51 24.03 1.52
N ALA A 850 -0.30 22.97 1.50
CA ALA A 850 -0.15 21.82 2.40
C ALA A 850 1.18 21.07 2.21
N HIS A 851 1.76 21.13 1.01
CA HIS A 851 3.05 20.53 0.67
C HIS A 851 4.18 21.56 0.53
N GLY A 852 4.00 22.76 1.09
CA GLY A 852 5.05 23.79 1.19
C GLY A 852 5.58 24.27 -0.16
N GLY A 853 4.75 24.30 -1.21
CA GLY A 853 5.15 24.72 -2.54
C GLY A 853 6.09 23.74 -3.27
N ARG A 854 6.23 22.51 -2.77
CA ARG A 854 7.09 21.46 -3.35
C ARG A 854 6.29 20.23 -3.79
N ALA A 855 5.24 20.46 -4.57
CA ALA A 855 4.45 19.39 -5.15
C ALA A 855 4.07 19.69 -6.61
N LEU A 856 4.10 18.66 -7.46
CA LEU A 856 3.47 18.64 -8.78
C LEU A 856 2.08 18.02 -8.62
N ILE A 857 1.03 18.75 -9.01
CA ILE A 857 -0.35 18.39 -8.64
C ILE A 857 -1.24 18.29 -9.87
N GLU A 858 -1.89 17.14 -10.06
CA GLU A 858 -2.88 16.91 -11.13
C GLU A 858 -4.29 17.25 -10.68
N ALA A 859 -5.12 17.79 -11.59
CA ALA A 859 -6.57 17.81 -11.39
C ALA A 859 -7.16 16.43 -11.71
N GLN A 860 -8.16 15.99 -10.94
CA GLN A 860 -8.96 14.81 -11.29
C GLN A 860 -9.81 15.09 -12.53
N GLN A 861 -9.63 14.29 -13.59
CA GLN A 861 -10.37 14.47 -14.83
C GLN A 861 -11.73 13.78 -14.82
N PHE A 862 -12.71 14.38 -15.49
CA PHE A 862 -14.06 13.85 -15.69
C PHE A 862 -14.48 13.99 -17.17
N PRO A 863 -15.25 13.06 -17.77
CA PRO A 863 -15.90 11.89 -17.17
C PRO A 863 -14.99 10.70 -16.89
N VAL A 864 -13.78 10.68 -17.45
CA VAL A 864 -12.85 9.57 -17.28
C VAL A 864 -11.49 10.12 -16.86
N GLU A 865 -10.98 9.59 -15.75
CA GLU A 865 -9.63 9.86 -15.27
C GLU A 865 -8.59 9.23 -16.19
N HIS A 866 -7.42 9.87 -16.29
CA HIS A 866 -6.26 9.16 -16.78
C HIS A 866 -5.95 8.00 -15.85
N PRO A 867 -5.99 6.76 -16.36
CA PRO A 867 -5.89 5.61 -15.49
C PRO A 867 -4.50 5.57 -14.84
N LYS A 868 -4.43 5.62 -13.51
CA LYS A 868 -3.18 5.51 -12.75
C LYS A 868 -3.44 5.05 -11.33
N VAL A 869 -2.41 4.49 -10.69
CA VAL A 869 -2.45 4.14 -9.27
C VAL A 869 -1.99 5.34 -8.46
N TYR A 870 -2.84 5.78 -7.53
CA TYR A 870 -2.47 6.72 -6.49
C TYR A 870 -2.94 6.21 -5.12
N ASP A 871 -2.22 6.57 -4.07
CA ASP A 871 -2.59 6.23 -2.70
C ASP A 871 -3.90 6.96 -2.31
N PRO A 872 -4.94 6.27 -1.81
CA PRO A 872 -6.25 6.86 -1.60
C PRO A 872 -6.32 7.86 -0.43
N PHE A 873 -5.26 8.02 0.37
CA PHE A 873 -5.26 8.91 1.54
C PHE A 873 -4.33 10.10 1.39
N THR A 874 -3.16 9.87 0.81
CA THR A 874 -2.15 10.88 0.54
C THR A 874 -2.26 11.42 -0.89
N PHE A 875 -2.91 10.68 -1.78
CA PHE A 875 -3.05 10.98 -3.21
C PHE A 875 -1.73 11.02 -3.98
N GLU A 876 -0.70 10.37 -3.45
CA GLU A 876 0.60 10.24 -4.11
C GLU A 876 0.55 9.27 -5.28
N THR A 877 1.22 9.61 -6.38
CA THR A 877 1.26 8.84 -7.63
C THR A 877 2.67 8.87 -8.23
N ALA A 878 2.99 7.89 -9.07
CA ALA A 878 4.26 7.85 -9.77
C ALA A 878 4.40 8.96 -10.82
N TRP A 879 3.27 9.39 -11.42
CA TRP A 879 3.22 10.42 -12.46
C TRP A 879 1.86 11.12 -12.54
N VAL A 880 1.84 12.35 -13.07
CA VAL A 880 0.63 13.16 -13.30
C VAL A 880 0.42 13.48 -14.78
N SER A 881 -0.82 13.66 -15.21
CA SER A 881 -1.17 13.94 -16.62
C SER A 881 -0.98 15.41 -16.99
N GLY A 882 -0.49 15.63 -18.21
CA GLY A 882 -0.48 16.91 -18.93
C GLY A 882 -1.84 17.60 -19.07
N ALA A 883 -2.95 16.87 -18.91
CA ALA A 883 -4.30 17.38 -19.21
C ALA A 883 -4.68 18.62 -18.39
N CYS A 884 -4.38 18.61 -17.09
CA CYS A 884 -4.51 19.76 -16.22
C CYS A 884 -3.63 19.55 -14.96
N LEU A 885 -2.51 20.28 -14.88
CA LEU A 885 -1.57 20.14 -13.77
C LEU A 885 -0.99 21.48 -13.29
N ALA A 886 -0.86 21.62 -11.97
CA ALA A 886 -0.26 22.75 -11.29
C ALA A 886 1.23 22.50 -11.02
N ILE A 887 2.06 23.45 -11.48
CA ILE A 887 3.53 23.43 -11.45
C ILE A 887 3.98 24.65 -10.63
N PRO A 888 4.63 24.48 -9.47
CA PRO A 888 5.23 25.57 -8.74
C PRO A 888 6.49 26.06 -9.45
N ARG A 889 6.84 27.34 -9.28
CA ARG A 889 8.07 27.93 -9.87
C ARG A 889 9.33 27.11 -9.60
N SER A 890 9.45 26.57 -8.39
CA SER A 890 10.58 25.76 -7.95
C SER A 890 10.81 24.51 -8.82
N ILE A 891 9.75 23.87 -9.35
CA ILE A 891 9.92 22.75 -10.29
C ILE A 891 10.50 23.24 -11.61
N PHE A 892 10.07 24.39 -12.12
CA PHE A 892 10.61 24.96 -13.35
C PHE A 892 12.09 25.33 -13.20
N GLU A 893 12.45 25.99 -12.09
CA GLU A 893 13.83 26.40 -11.78
C GLU A 893 14.77 25.20 -11.54
N GLU A 894 14.29 24.17 -10.83
CA GLU A 894 15.14 23.02 -10.45
C GLU A 894 15.15 21.89 -11.51
N CYS A 895 14.08 21.74 -12.30
CA CYS A 895 13.93 20.64 -13.26
C CYS A 895 13.93 21.07 -14.74
N GLY A 896 13.78 22.35 -15.06
CA GLY A 896 13.84 22.85 -16.45
C GLY A 896 12.54 22.71 -17.27
N GLY A 897 11.38 22.57 -16.62
CA GLY A 897 10.09 22.41 -17.31
C GLY A 897 9.93 21.05 -18.02
N PHE A 898 9.12 20.99 -19.06
CA PHE A 898 8.98 19.81 -19.92
C PHE A 898 10.25 19.59 -20.75
N GLU A 899 10.60 18.34 -21.04
CA GLU A 899 11.80 18.04 -21.83
C GLU A 899 11.53 18.27 -23.33
N ASP A 900 12.39 19.06 -23.98
CA ASP A 900 12.23 19.51 -25.37
C ASP A 900 12.38 18.36 -26.39
N ALA A 901 13.00 17.24 -26.00
CA ALA A 901 13.08 16.03 -26.82
C ALA A 901 11.71 15.38 -27.06
N PHE A 902 10.69 15.67 -26.24
CA PHE A 902 9.33 15.19 -26.43
C PHE A 902 8.49 16.21 -27.18
N PHE A 903 8.21 15.93 -28.46
CA PHE A 903 7.25 16.73 -29.21
C PHE A 903 5.82 16.62 -28.64
N MET A 904 5.41 15.41 -28.25
CA MET A 904 4.12 15.11 -27.62
C MET A 904 4.14 13.71 -26.97
N TYR A 905 3.41 13.56 -25.86
CA TYR A 905 3.39 12.39 -24.99
C TYR A 905 4.71 12.12 -24.25
N CYS A 906 4.57 11.57 -23.03
CA CYS A 906 5.65 11.27 -22.08
C CYS A 906 6.36 12.47 -21.46
N GLU A 907 6.13 13.71 -21.93
CA GLU A 907 6.72 14.91 -21.31
C GLU A 907 6.26 15.10 -19.86
N ASP A 908 5.02 14.73 -19.57
CA ASP A 908 4.37 14.80 -18.26
C ASP A 908 4.89 13.70 -17.31
N VAL A 909 5.06 12.48 -17.83
CA VAL A 909 5.71 11.36 -17.11
C VAL A 909 7.17 11.70 -16.78
N ASP A 910 7.92 12.21 -17.75
CA ASP A 910 9.32 12.61 -17.57
C ASP A 910 9.46 13.74 -16.53
N LEU A 911 8.65 14.79 -16.63
CA LEU A 911 8.63 15.87 -15.63
C LEU A 911 8.26 15.34 -14.25
N SER A 912 7.29 14.43 -14.16
CA SER A 912 6.89 13.82 -12.89
C SER A 912 8.05 13.05 -12.25
N TRP A 913 8.78 12.26 -13.02
CA TRP A 913 9.91 11.48 -12.51
C TRP A 913 11.10 12.38 -12.16
N ARG A 914 11.39 13.42 -12.96
CA ARG A 914 12.41 14.43 -12.61
C ARG A 914 12.03 15.17 -11.32
N ALA A 915 10.77 15.57 -11.16
CA ALA A 915 10.28 16.20 -9.94
C ALA A 915 10.46 15.28 -8.72
N ARG A 916 10.08 14.00 -8.83
CA ARG A 916 10.30 13.01 -7.76
C ARG A 916 11.78 12.83 -7.45
N ALA A 917 12.64 12.73 -8.47
CA ALA A 917 14.08 12.60 -8.30
C ALA A 917 14.72 13.84 -7.65
N ALA A 918 14.17 15.03 -7.91
CA ALA A 918 14.52 16.29 -7.26
C ALA A 918 13.85 16.47 -5.87
N GLY A 919 13.11 15.47 -5.40
CA GLY A 919 12.54 15.44 -4.05
C GLY A 919 11.21 16.18 -3.89
N PHE A 920 10.49 16.46 -4.98
CA PHE A 920 9.13 16.99 -4.97
C PHE A 920 8.10 15.86 -4.80
N ALA A 921 6.98 16.18 -4.16
CA ALA A 921 5.83 15.27 -4.15
C ALA A 921 5.11 15.30 -5.52
N VAL A 922 4.55 14.18 -5.94
CA VAL A 922 3.74 14.09 -7.18
C VAL A 922 2.38 13.51 -6.81
N ARG A 923 1.30 14.27 -7.00
CA ARG A 923 -0.01 13.96 -6.41
C ARG A 923 -1.20 14.28 -7.30
N VAL A 924 -2.29 13.56 -7.08
CA VAL A 924 -3.61 13.88 -7.64
C VAL A 924 -4.41 14.71 -6.64
N CYS A 925 -5.10 15.76 -7.09
CA CYS A 925 -6.01 16.54 -6.27
C CYS A 925 -7.47 16.23 -6.67
N PRO A 926 -8.16 15.31 -5.97
CA PRO A 926 -9.55 14.97 -6.28
C PRO A 926 -10.54 16.12 -6.11
N ARG A 927 -10.20 17.15 -5.32
CA ARG A 927 -11.01 18.37 -5.20
C ARG A 927 -10.84 19.32 -6.37
N ALA A 928 -9.75 19.18 -7.15
CA ALA A 928 -9.53 19.94 -8.36
C ALA A 928 -10.12 19.17 -9.55
N LEU A 929 -11.41 19.39 -9.83
CA LEU A 929 -12.09 18.73 -10.94
C LEU A 929 -11.85 19.47 -12.26
N PHE A 930 -11.51 18.73 -13.31
CA PHE A 930 -11.30 19.24 -14.65
C PHE A 930 -12.06 18.41 -15.68
N LEU A 931 -12.94 19.05 -16.45
CA LEU A 931 -13.61 18.40 -17.58
C LEU A 931 -12.59 18.17 -18.69
N HIS A 932 -12.43 16.92 -19.12
CA HIS A 932 -11.58 16.54 -20.26
C HIS A 932 -12.18 15.31 -20.95
N ALA A 933 -12.99 15.54 -21.98
CA ALA A 933 -13.78 14.50 -22.66
C ALA A 933 -12.95 13.76 -23.72
N VAL A 934 -12.07 12.85 -23.28
CA VAL A 934 -11.16 12.08 -24.17
C VAL A 934 -11.76 10.77 -24.69
N THR A 935 -12.93 10.35 -24.18
CA THR A 935 -13.46 8.98 -24.35
C THR A 935 -13.94 8.61 -25.76
N ASN A 936 -14.05 9.57 -26.68
CA ASN A 936 -14.62 9.33 -28.02
C ASN A 936 -13.65 9.66 -29.18
N ARG A 937 -12.36 9.87 -28.92
CA ARG A 937 -11.40 10.09 -30.02
C ARG A 937 -10.95 8.76 -30.60
N ALA A 938 -11.20 8.56 -31.89
CA ALA A 938 -10.63 7.45 -32.64
C ALA A 938 -9.10 7.50 -32.52
N GLN A 939 -8.48 6.41 -32.08
CA GLN A 939 -7.02 6.31 -32.06
C GLN A 939 -6.53 6.42 -33.51
N SER A 940 -5.76 7.45 -33.81
CA SER A 940 -5.15 7.58 -35.12
C SER A 940 -3.83 6.81 -35.15
N PRO A 941 -3.45 6.20 -36.28
CA PRO A 941 -2.12 5.60 -36.43
C PRO A 941 -1.00 6.59 -36.08
N ASN A 942 -1.16 7.88 -36.43
CA ASN A 942 -0.19 8.91 -36.12
C ASN A 942 -0.02 9.13 -34.61
N MET A 943 -1.11 9.13 -33.84
CA MET A 943 -1.07 9.22 -32.38
C MET A 943 -0.27 8.07 -31.77
N TYR A 944 -0.56 6.84 -32.23
CA TYR A 944 0.13 5.64 -31.74
C TYR A 944 1.64 5.70 -32.06
N ARG A 945 2.00 6.15 -33.27
CA ARG A 945 3.40 6.39 -33.68
C ARG A 945 4.13 7.36 -32.75
N MET A 946 3.51 8.51 -32.47
CA MET A 946 4.07 9.53 -31.59
C MET A 946 4.26 8.99 -30.17
N MET A 947 3.28 8.24 -29.66
CA MET A 947 3.37 7.61 -28.35
C MET A 947 4.56 6.65 -28.28
N LEU A 948 4.71 5.73 -29.25
CA LEU A 948 5.85 4.80 -29.28
C LEU A 948 7.20 5.52 -29.37
N ALA A 949 7.33 6.51 -30.26
CA ALA A 949 8.56 7.29 -30.42
C ALA A 949 8.96 8.04 -29.13
N SER A 950 7.99 8.66 -28.46
CA SER A 950 8.20 9.28 -27.16
C SER A 950 8.53 8.25 -26.08
N GLY A 951 7.95 7.05 -26.11
CA GLY A 951 8.32 5.97 -25.19
C GLY A 951 9.77 5.50 -25.35
N VAL A 952 10.25 5.38 -26.58
CA VAL A 952 11.66 5.07 -26.86
C VAL A 952 12.57 6.18 -26.32
N THR A 953 12.18 7.45 -26.54
CA THR A 953 12.88 8.62 -26.00
C THR A 953 12.95 8.57 -24.46
N LEU A 954 11.84 8.25 -23.80
CA LEU A 954 11.75 8.09 -22.35
C LEU A 954 12.63 6.93 -21.85
N ALA A 955 12.60 5.78 -22.52
CA ALA A 955 13.39 4.60 -22.20
C ALA A 955 14.90 4.89 -22.26
N ARG A 956 15.36 5.56 -23.32
CA ARG A 956 16.75 6.00 -23.49
C ARG A 956 17.16 6.99 -22.40
N LYS A 957 16.32 8.00 -22.14
CA LYS A 957 16.56 9.03 -21.12
C LYS A 957 16.77 8.42 -19.74
N TRP A 958 15.90 7.50 -19.35
CA TRP A 958 15.86 6.88 -18.03
C TRP A 958 16.63 5.56 -17.94
N GLY A 959 17.25 5.12 -19.04
CA GLY A 959 18.16 3.98 -19.09
C GLY A 959 17.50 2.61 -18.94
N ASN A 960 16.34 2.40 -19.58
CA ASN A 960 15.67 1.10 -19.62
C ASN A 960 15.76 0.46 -21.02
N ALA A 961 16.80 -0.36 -21.22
CA ALA A 961 17.08 -1.00 -22.50
C ALA A 961 16.04 -2.05 -22.93
N GLU A 962 15.41 -2.74 -21.95
CA GLU A 962 14.38 -3.75 -22.24
C GLU A 962 13.11 -3.10 -22.78
N PHE A 963 12.64 -2.04 -22.13
CA PHE A 963 11.49 -1.27 -22.57
C PHE A 963 11.76 -0.56 -23.90
N GLU A 964 12.97 -0.05 -24.12
CA GLU A 964 13.41 0.48 -25.41
C GLU A 964 13.28 -0.57 -26.52
N ALA A 965 13.86 -1.76 -26.33
CA ALA A 965 13.84 -2.83 -27.33
C ALA A 965 12.41 -3.31 -27.65
N LEU A 966 11.54 -3.37 -26.62
CA LEU A 966 10.12 -3.70 -26.79
C LEU A 966 9.41 -2.68 -27.70
N LEU A 967 9.56 -1.39 -27.43
CA LEU A 967 8.90 -0.34 -28.20
C LEU A 967 9.46 -0.22 -29.61
N GLU A 968 10.78 -0.38 -29.78
CA GLU A 968 11.40 -0.43 -31.11
C GLU A 968 10.88 -1.62 -31.94
N GLY A 969 10.58 -2.76 -31.29
CA GLY A 969 9.89 -3.89 -31.92
C GLY A 969 8.51 -3.49 -32.44
N GLN A 970 7.68 -2.87 -31.60
CA GLN A 970 6.34 -2.41 -31.97
C GLN A 970 6.37 -1.37 -33.11
N MET A 971 7.35 -0.47 -33.11
CA MET A 971 7.54 0.51 -34.19
C MET A 971 7.87 -0.17 -35.53
N ARG A 972 8.72 -1.21 -35.51
CA ARG A 972 9.04 -2.01 -36.71
C ARG A 972 7.79 -2.69 -37.27
N ASP A 973 6.95 -3.26 -36.40
CA ASP A 973 5.73 -3.98 -36.82
C ASP A 973 4.72 -3.08 -37.54
N ILE A 974 4.68 -1.77 -37.20
CA ILE A 974 3.81 -0.78 -37.87
C ILE A 974 4.51 0.00 -38.99
N GLY A 975 5.69 -0.45 -39.42
CA GLY A 975 6.45 0.12 -40.54
C GLY A 975 7.00 1.53 -40.28
N VAL A 976 7.30 1.86 -39.02
CA VAL A 976 7.86 3.15 -38.64
C VAL A 976 9.38 3.01 -38.48
N PRO A 977 10.18 3.82 -39.20
CA PRO A 977 11.63 3.75 -39.10
C PRO A 977 12.10 4.19 -37.71
N ARG A 978 13.29 3.72 -37.32
CA ARG A 978 13.95 4.16 -36.10
C ARG A 978 14.33 5.63 -36.23
N GLU A 979 13.80 6.48 -35.36
CA GLU A 979 14.23 7.87 -35.24
C GLU A 979 15.33 7.98 -34.17
N GLU A 980 16.46 8.56 -34.55
CA GLU A 980 17.54 8.94 -33.63
C GLU A 980 17.26 10.35 -33.10
N VAL A 981 16.44 10.44 -32.05
CA VAL A 981 16.33 11.67 -31.27
C VAL A 981 17.48 11.69 -30.26
N PRO A 982 18.39 12.69 -30.30
CA PRO A 982 19.42 12.84 -29.28
C PRO A 982 18.75 13.14 -27.94
N VAL A 983 19.05 12.33 -26.92
CA VAL A 983 18.48 12.47 -25.58
C VAL A 983 19.61 12.48 -24.57
N THR A 984 19.61 13.47 -23.68
CA THR A 984 20.54 13.50 -22.54
C THR A 984 20.02 12.57 -21.45
N PRO A 985 20.73 11.48 -21.10
CA PRO A 985 20.29 10.57 -20.05
C PRO A 985 20.24 11.28 -18.69
N VAL A 986 19.28 10.91 -17.84
CA VAL A 986 19.27 11.37 -16.45
C VAL A 986 20.43 10.72 -15.66
N PRO A 987 20.89 11.38 -14.57
CA PRO A 987 21.86 10.79 -13.67
C PRO A 987 21.47 9.38 -13.23
N VAL A 988 22.43 8.46 -13.17
CA VAL A 988 22.19 7.06 -12.77
C VAL A 988 21.39 6.93 -11.46
N PRO A 989 21.65 7.72 -10.40
CA PRO A 989 20.86 7.66 -9.17
C PRO A 989 19.36 7.97 -9.35
N TRP A 990 18.99 8.75 -10.36
CA TRP A 990 17.60 9.14 -10.62
C TRP A 990 16.81 8.00 -11.27
N ARG A 991 17.47 7.11 -12.00
CA ARG A 991 16.83 6.04 -12.78
C ARG A 991 15.93 5.11 -11.94
N ARG A 992 16.20 4.98 -10.64
CA ARG A 992 15.38 4.20 -9.70
C ARG A 992 13.95 4.72 -9.49
N VAL A 993 13.70 5.98 -9.83
CA VAL A 993 12.40 6.64 -9.66
C VAL A 993 11.44 6.26 -10.79
N ALA A 994 11.98 5.91 -11.95
CA ALA A 994 11.22 5.52 -13.11
C ALA A 994 10.48 4.19 -12.87
N ASP A 995 9.21 4.17 -13.26
CA ASP A 995 8.36 3.00 -13.16
C ASP A 995 7.92 2.58 -14.57
N PHE A 996 8.59 1.56 -15.10
CA PHE A 996 8.26 0.96 -16.40
C PHE A 996 7.34 -0.26 -16.27
N GLY A 997 6.96 -0.66 -15.06
CA GLY A 997 6.23 -1.91 -14.79
C GLY A 997 4.80 -1.95 -15.36
N HIS A 998 4.30 -0.81 -15.84
CA HIS A 998 2.96 -0.66 -16.40
C HIS A 998 2.93 -0.38 -17.90
N ALA A 999 4.07 -0.30 -18.59
CA ALA A 999 4.17 0.13 -20.00
C ALA A 999 3.35 1.43 -20.28
N PHE A 1000 2.81 1.60 -21.49
CA PHE A 1000 1.79 2.62 -21.79
C PHE A 1000 0.40 2.29 -21.22
N SER A 1001 0.24 1.12 -20.59
CA SER A 1001 -1.01 0.74 -19.93
C SER A 1001 -1.01 1.29 -18.51
N PHE A 1002 -1.20 2.60 -18.41
CA PHE A 1002 -1.42 3.21 -17.13
C PHE A 1002 -2.76 2.66 -16.57
N SER A 1003 -2.75 1.73 -15.59
CA SER A 1003 -3.89 1.19 -14.80
C SER A 1003 -5.21 0.73 -15.50
N PRO A 1004 -6.01 -0.17 -14.90
CA PRO A 1004 -7.43 -0.29 -15.27
C PRO A 1004 -8.18 1.04 -15.04
N VAL A 1005 -9.10 1.37 -15.96
CA VAL A 1005 -10.05 2.47 -15.83
C VAL A 1005 -10.90 2.24 -14.58
N ARG A 1006 -10.93 3.22 -13.66
CA ARG A 1006 -11.64 3.10 -12.36
C ARG A 1006 -13.15 3.36 -12.42
N TRP A 1007 -13.70 3.56 -13.63
CA TRP A 1007 -15.11 3.90 -13.87
C TRP A 1007 -15.73 2.91 -14.85
#